data_AF-A0A951S4J9-F1
#
_entry.id   AF-A0A951S4J9-F1
#
_cell.length_a   1.000
_cell.length_b   1.000
_cell.length_c   1.000
_cell.angle_alpha   90.00
_cell.angle_beta   90.00
_cell.angle_gamma   90.00
#
_symmetry.space_group_name_H-M   'P 1'
#
loop_
_entity.id
_entity.type
_entity.pdbx_description
1 polymer ?
#
loop_
_entity_poly.entity_id
_entity_poly.type
_entity_poly.pdbx_seq_one_letter_code
_entity_poly.pdbx_strand_id
1 'polypeptide(L)'
;MKSIIKNTVYTALFLLPFITLGQGQPYLSESWNTQGGKSAVFYKNSTTTDNQRNVYVAGTTINQAGNHDIFIQKLNPKGALIWEVSYNGNANMDDGAAAIFVDNEYNVYVTGTVVNSLSNAQDLIVLKYDKNGVLMWEYFYDNNATPTGVDVGTALVGDNLGNIYITGSSYGEDTQSDYVTLRLNANNGNEIWKERYDYTELNDVPAKIILSNDFQNLYVSGASQVGTNKWELATLFYNTSNGNLTGERRSVGNATQGINEINDLTIDDNGNIYLTGAVNNANSYDIAIYKLDDNLNILWEEHFDAYGQKDKGNGIKVDNQGNVYVAGTVSTLNEGNNYVLLKYNSSGALQWKKEFNGEENDDDEAVQLTLSNNLIYVTGLAKNSNHSSFQTLVYKPDGEIYTQAEYTNLNENEKPTGITTDLNGDIIVVGQTELTGGKFRTRTIKYTLYEKPFDPVYESGEPKYNANEVIIRFDRSAINFNAIDRKGFIAGQLDEFVKPSVITEMNDKLGMNVSRLTTFKIYGNMTTVDSTSVTRLGDTIKISDLWATLSVIFPKNSDITQVIDNLNTMRNMIHYGEFNHIGKFFGEPNDPLYFTSQIGLFDSIHGINVRGAWDKQVGRDFIKVAVVDKGINWRHEDFGDGTLNGSVISGGKDYTLDNYGINLNDSVVNASVHGTAIGGIIGALRNNGVGISGISGGDIDSSGINGVRLLSFTTKSIPSITNVSNGLYDAAFLFSTDVINISFGIPFYNKAFWELFSNIYRNKCIVSASSGNADSLSLMNVRNYPASFPDEWILKVGGNNAQGTRWYNSVYNHNIDIIAPSVSGIWQSTSLENSSYITGNGTSFASPHVSGATALLLSQHSKETNILYPNDLAPEDIDEILKRTATPIDNDVVGGNNLTVPNKYSGYGRINVGEALNSVSLPYRIHHFEKEVDLMNQANYSIDTSLFATGQIVTYPIGIPGFSGSSNLFYNADTVDIYKYTVNIVQSNNFLPGHPYIPPNETVIDGWARNSSCDLYGLTDTIMSDLVGGVSLDYVDENEAILTGYIYKAKLYDENGNYLQDIWYPKYIWSKIKFAYSVYTIDSNPNVGIEENRKEYSIKIYPNPTNNNLFFELSAPSNSLDLKIIDISGREVGSYSFKALEKGHFEKSVDVSHLTNGLYLCQFQYDNKQITRKFIKK
;
A
#
# COMPACT_ATOMS: atom_id res chain seq x y z
N MET A 1 38.12 41.25 -22.41
CA MET A 1 37.21 42.41 -22.27
C MET A 1 36.38 42.49 -23.52
N LYS A 2 35.08 42.65 -23.50
CA LYS A 2 34.10 42.84 -22.42
C LYS A 2 32.78 42.88 -23.21
N SER A 3 31.89 41.93 -22.97
CA SER A 3 30.86 42.01 -21.93
C SER A 3 29.58 42.62 -22.48
N ILE A 4 28.47 42.01 -22.06
CA ILE A 4 27.11 42.54 -22.12
C ILE A 4 26.45 42.27 -23.48
N ILE A 5 25.63 41.21 -23.55
CA ILE A 5 24.35 41.11 -24.30
C ILE A 5 23.72 39.69 -24.24
N LYS A 6 24.37 38.65 -23.66
CA LYS A 6 23.79 37.29 -23.60
C LYS A 6 23.33 36.73 -22.23
N ASN A 7 23.21 37.55 -21.17
CA ASN A 7 22.81 37.08 -19.82
C ASN A 7 21.55 37.75 -19.26
N THR A 8 20.40 37.62 -19.92
CA THR A 8 19.11 38.00 -19.26
C THR A 8 17.92 37.08 -19.59
N VAL A 9 18.12 35.92 -20.24
CA VAL A 9 17.00 35.00 -20.54
C VAL A 9 17.27 33.53 -20.15
N TYR A 10 18.44 33.19 -19.56
CA TYR A 10 18.77 31.80 -19.20
C TYR A 10 19.02 31.55 -17.70
N THR A 11 18.61 32.47 -16.82
CA THR A 11 18.76 32.32 -15.35
C THR A 11 17.42 32.23 -14.60
N ALA A 12 16.35 31.83 -15.28
CA ALA A 12 15.02 31.64 -14.66
C ALA A 12 14.37 30.28 -14.98
N LEU A 13 15.10 29.30 -15.53
CA LEU A 13 14.55 27.97 -15.83
C LEU A 13 15.39 26.79 -15.29
N PHE A 14 16.26 27.03 -14.31
CA PHE A 14 17.10 26.00 -13.67
C PHE A 14 16.97 25.97 -12.14
N LEU A 15 15.80 26.35 -11.63
CA LEU A 15 15.39 26.15 -10.24
C LEU A 15 13.94 25.64 -10.26
N LEU A 16 13.78 24.32 -10.36
CA LEU A 16 12.61 23.49 -10.02
C LEU A 16 12.96 22.06 -10.51
N PRO A 17 13.15 21.07 -9.62
CA PRO A 17 12.21 20.74 -8.56
C PRO A 17 12.90 20.62 -7.19
N PHE A 18 13.03 21.73 -6.47
CA PHE A 18 13.20 21.71 -5.01
C PHE A 18 12.58 22.98 -4.43
N ILE A 19 11.32 23.23 -4.80
CA ILE A 19 10.42 24.09 -4.05
C ILE A 19 9.01 23.49 -4.19
N THR A 20 8.76 22.35 -3.54
CA THR A 20 7.52 22.30 -2.77
C THR A 20 7.78 23.18 -1.55
N LEU A 21 7.36 24.45 -1.63
CA LEU A 21 7.16 25.26 -0.42
C LEU A 21 6.34 24.39 0.54
N GLY A 22 6.79 24.27 1.79
CA GLY A 22 6.24 23.38 2.81
C GLY A 22 4.72 23.41 2.83
N GLN A 23 4.10 22.35 2.32
CA GLN A 23 2.70 22.10 2.64
C GLN A 23 2.70 21.46 4.03
N GLY A 24 2.10 22.16 4.99
CA GLY A 24 1.92 21.60 6.32
C GLY A 24 1.07 20.33 6.28
N GLN A 25 1.29 19.44 7.24
CA GLN A 25 0.48 18.24 7.40
C GLN A 25 -0.91 18.64 7.94
N PRO A 26 -2.00 18.32 7.22
CA PRO A 26 -3.35 18.71 7.62
C PRO A 26 -3.97 17.75 8.63
N TYR A 27 -4.67 18.31 9.61
CA TYR A 27 -5.39 17.59 10.66
C TYR A 27 -6.80 18.16 10.79
N LEU A 28 -7.81 17.34 10.50
CA LEU A 28 -9.20 17.68 10.82
C LEU A 28 -9.50 17.24 12.26
N SER A 29 -9.50 18.20 13.19
CA SER A 29 -9.59 17.93 14.63
C SER A 29 -10.98 18.20 15.18
N GLU A 30 -11.51 17.29 16.02
CA GLU A 30 -12.78 17.45 16.73
C GLU A 30 -12.64 18.53 17.81
N SER A 31 -13.14 19.74 17.55
CA SER A 31 -13.17 20.84 18.54
C SER A 31 -14.12 20.50 19.70
N TRP A 32 -15.34 20.06 19.39
CA TRP A 32 -16.29 19.54 20.38
C TRP A 32 -17.28 18.58 19.74
N ASN A 33 -17.93 17.80 20.59
CA ASN A 33 -18.91 16.80 20.20
C ASN A 33 -20.02 16.74 21.25
N THR A 34 -21.25 17.06 20.85
CA THR A 34 -22.40 17.26 21.74
C THR A 34 -23.57 16.40 21.29
N GLN A 35 -24.38 15.97 22.26
CA GLN A 35 -25.57 15.16 22.05
C GLN A 35 -26.84 15.90 22.50
N GLY A 36 -27.97 15.58 21.88
CA GLY A 36 -29.29 16.14 22.21
C GLY A 36 -30.42 15.23 21.70
N GLY A 37 -31.66 15.41 22.18
CA GLY A 37 -32.85 14.68 21.71
C GLY A 37 -32.77 13.15 21.81
N LYS A 38 -33.91 12.46 21.68
CA LYS A 38 -33.92 11.00 21.53
C LYS A 38 -35.13 10.54 20.72
N SER A 39 -34.97 9.85 19.60
CA SER A 39 -36.07 9.35 18.77
C SER A 39 -36.17 7.81 18.79
N ALA A 40 -37.33 7.24 18.44
CA ALA A 40 -37.49 5.78 18.23
C ALA A 40 -37.27 5.38 16.77
N VAL A 41 -37.35 6.37 15.87
CA VAL A 41 -37.15 6.22 14.42
C VAL A 41 -36.07 7.19 13.98
N PHE A 42 -35.33 6.83 12.93
CA PHE A 42 -34.36 7.73 12.32
C PHE A 42 -35.07 8.87 11.59
N TYR A 43 -34.71 10.11 11.93
CA TYR A 43 -35.18 11.32 11.24
C TYR A 43 -33.98 12.17 10.83
N LYS A 44 -34.10 12.85 9.69
CA LYS A 44 -33.06 13.76 9.20
C LYS A 44 -33.01 14.99 10.11
N ASN A 45 -31.84 15.28 10.69
CA ASN A 45 -31.63 16.52 11.43
C ASN A 45 -31.22 17.64 10.46
N SER A 46 -31.68 18.85 10.75
CA SER A 46 -31.31 20.07 10.04
C SER A 46 -30.43 20.94 10.93
N THR A 47 -29.45 21.63 10.34
CA THR A 47 -28.48 22.45 11.07
C THR A 47 -28.18 23.76 10.37
N THR A 48 -27.96 24.82 11.14
CA THR A 48 -27.52 26.13 10.66
C THR A 48 -26.66 26.85 11.71
N THR A 49 -25.93 27.88 11.29
CA THR A 49 -25.08 28.70 12.15
C THR A 49 -25.48 30.17 12.06
N ASP A 50 -25.26 30.93 13.14
CA ASP A 50 -25.46 32.38 13.13
C ASP A 50 -24.14 33.16 13.04
N ASN A 51 -24.25 34.49 12.95
CA ASN A 51 -23.07 35.35 12.90
C ASN A 51 -22.26 35.45 14.21
N GLN A 52 -22.72 34.81 15.29
CA GLN A 52 -21.96 34.62 16.54
C GLN A 52 -21.29 33.23 16.60
N ARG A 53 -21.46 32.42 15.54
CA ARG A 53 -21.01 31.03 15.42
C ARG A 53 -21.72 30.07 16.38
N ASN A 54 -22.90 30.44 16.87
CA ASN A 54 -23.75 29.47 17.57
C ASN A 54 -24.27 28.47 16.54
N VAL A 55 -24.45 27.23 16.98
CA VAL A 55 -24.98 26.14 16.16
C VAL A 55 -26.41 25.85 16.58
N TYR A 56 -27.31 25.74 15.61
CA TYR A 56 -28.71 25.43 15.84
C TYR A 56 -29.07 24.14 15.15
N VAL A 57 -29.75 23.25 15.86
CA VAL A 57 -30.16 21.94 15.35
C VAL A 57 -31.66 21.79 15.55
N ALA A 58 -32.36 21.38 14.50
CA ALA A 58 -33.76 20.96 14.56
C ALA A 58 -33.87 19.47 14.18
N GLY A 59 -34.70 18.75 14.92
CA GLY A 59 -34.97 17.33 14.71
C GLY A 59 -36.18 16.88 15.54
N THR A 60 -36.13 15.65 16.04
CA THR A 60 -37.26 15.03 16.76
C THR A 60 -36.80 14.36 18.06
N THR A 61 -37.65 14.33 19.08
CA THR A 61 -37.42 13.62 20.34
C THR A 61 -38.67 12.87 20.81
N ILE A 62 -38.55 11.87 21.69
CA ILE A 62 -39.64 11.08 22.26
C ILE A 62 -40.07 11.70 23.59
N ASN A 63 -41.37 11.92 23.75
CA ASN A 63 -41.98 12.34 25.00
C ASN A 63 -42.28 11.16 25.95
N GLN A 64 -42.84 11.45 27.13
CA GLN A 64 -43.12 10.41 28.13
C GLN A 64 -44.19 9.38 27.69
N ALA A 65 -45.04 9.73 26.72
CA ALA A 65 -46.07 8.85 26.18
C ALA A 65 -45.54 7.92 25.06
N GLY A 66 -44.31 8.15 24.58
CA GLY A 66 -43.71 7.40 23.48
C GLY A 66 -43.93 8.01 22.10
N ASN A 67 -44.60 9.18 22.03
CA ASN A 67 -44.81 9.92 20.78
C ASN A 67 -43.64 10.86 20.52
N HIS A 68 -43.51 11.27 19.26
CA HIS A 68 -42.46 12.15 18.77
C HIS A 68 -42.86 13.63 18.90
N ASP A 69 -41.95 14.46 19.36
CA ASP A 69 -42.09 15.91 19.50
C ASP A 69 -40.98 16.59 18.67
N ILE A 70 -41.25 17.77 18.12
CA ILE A 70 -40.21 18.60 17.50
C ILE A 70 -39.18 18.98 18.55
N PHE A 71 -37.89 18.85 18.22
CA PHE A 71 -36.76 19.17 19.10
C PHE A 71 -35.87 20.24 18.47
N ILE A 72 -35.55 21.28 19.23
CA ILE A 72 -34.69 22.37 18.77
C ILE A 72 -33.64 22.69 19.84
N GLN A 73 -32.38 22.79 19.43
CA GLN A 73 -31.26 23.03 20.33
C GLN A 73 -30.36 24.14 19.79
N LYS A 74 -29.90 25.01 20.70
CA LYS A 74 -28.87 26.02 20.42
C LYS A 74 -27.61 25.73 21.24
N LEU A 75 -26.49 25.59 20.56
CA LEU A 75 -25.16 25.40 21.13
C LEU A 75 -24.31 26.63 20.89
N ASN A 76 -23.47 26.97 21.87
CA ASN A 76 -22.47 28.02 21.69
C ASN A 76 -21.31 27.52 20.79
N PRO A 77 -20.36 28.39 20.37
CA PRO A 77 -19.26 27.99 19.50
C PRO A 77 -18.31 26.93 20.11
N LYS A 78 -18.39 26.69 21.43
CA LYS A 78 -17.64 25.69 22.19
C LYS A 78 -18.46 24.41 22.47
N GLY A 79 -19.63 24.26 21.87
CA GLY A 79 -20.48 23.07 21.99
C GLY A 79 -21.32 23.00 23.26
N ALA A 80 -21.28 24.03 24.12
CA ALA A 80 -22.11 24.05 25.32
C ALA A 80 -23.55 24.45 24.97
N LEU A 81 -24.50 23.72 25.55
CA LEU A 81 -25.92 24.00 25.44
C LEU A 81 -26.27 25.39 25.99
N ILE A 82 -26.89 26.23 25.16
CA ILE A 82 -27.47 27.51 25.58
C ILE A 82 -28.92 27.32 26.01
N TRP A 83 -29.72 26.72 25.13
CA TRP A 83 -31.09 26.32 25.41
C TRP A 83 -31.51 25.17 24.49
N GLU A 84 -32.49 24.40 24.95
CA GLU A 84 -33.21 23.41 24.16
C GLU A 84 -34.71 23.53 24.45
N VAL A 85 -35.51 23.25 23.43
CA VAL A 85 -36.97 23.24 23.53
C VAL A 85 -37.52 22.03 22.80
N SER A 86 -38.60 21.48 23.34
CA SER A 86 -39.47 20.53 22.66
C SER A 86 -40.81 21.19 22.38
N TYR A 87 -41.36 20.93 21.21
CA TYR A 87 -42.71 21.35 20.83
C TYR A 87 -43.58 20.13 20.59
N ASN A 88 -44.73 20.11 21.25
CA ASN A 88 -45.70 19.02 21.24
C ASN A 88 -47.06 19.59 20.84
N GLY A 89 -47.64 19.07 19.77
CA GLY A 89 -48.95 19.46 19.27
C GLY A 89 -50.08 19.19 20.25
N ASN A 90 -51.23 19.84 20.05
CA ASN A 90 -52.37 19.72 20.98
C ASN A 90 -52.95 18.29 21.07
N ALA A 91 -52.75 17.45 20.05
CA ALA A 91 -53.19 16.05 20.08
C ALA A 91 -52.25 15.13 20.86
N ASN A 92 -51.04 15.61 21.22
CA ASN A 92 -49.99 14.81 21.86
C ASN A 92 -49.69 13.52 21.05
N MET A 93 -49.47 13.66 19.75
CA MET A 93 -49.18 12.59 18.79
C MET A 93 -47.80 12.84 18.15
N ASP A 94 -47.45 12.17 17.05
CA ASP A 94 -46.13 12.29 16.43
C ASP A 94 -45.96 13.59 15.62
N ASP A 95 -45.01 14.42 16.04
CA ASP A 95 -44.57 15.67 15.43
C ASP A 95 -43.09 15.59 15.01
N GLY A 96 -42.68 16.35 13.99
CA GLY A 96 -41.29 16.30 13.51
C GLY A 96 -40.84 17.52 12.72
N ALA A 97 -39.56 17.86 12.84
CA ALA A 97 -38.94 19.00 12.15
C ALA A 97 -38.28 18.56 10.84
N ALA A 98 -38.32 19.42 9.82
CA ALA A 98 -37.71 19.20 8.50
C ALA A 98 -36.59 20.20 8.20
N ALA A 99 -36.79 21.48 8.52
CA ALA A 99 -35.82 22.54 8.21
C ALA A 99 -35.77 23.61 9.31
N ILE A 100 -34.62 24.30 9.38
CA ILE A 100 -34.35 25.39 10.32
C ILE A 100 -33.69 26.58 9.60
N PHE A 101 -34.09 27.79 9.96
CA PHE A 101 -33.48 29.06 9.55
C PHE A 101 -33.27 29.94 10.77
N VAL A 102 -32.21 30.75 10.75
CA VAL A 102 -31.91 31.73 11.80
C VAL A 102 -31.64 33.07 11.14
N ASP A 103 -32.35 34.10 11.59
CA ASP A 103 -32.18 35.46 11.08
C ASP A 103 -31.02 36.20 11.78
N ASN A 104 -30.69 37.40 11.29
CA ASN A 104 -29.65 38.25 11.86
C ASN A 104 -29.96 38.78 13.28
N GLU A 105 -31.21 38.69 13.73
CA GLU A 105 -31.63 39.02 15.11
C GLU A 105 -31.57 37.79 16.04
N TYR A 106 -31.11 36.65 15.50
CA TYR A 106 -31.01 35.35 16.15
C TYR A 106 -32.36 34.72 16.49
N ASN A 107 -33.44 35.12 15.81
CA ASN A 107 -34.71 34.42 15.88
C ASN A 107 -34.61 33.12 15.07
N VAL A 108 -35.23 32.06 15.58
CA VAL A 108 -35.15 30.72 15.01
C VAL A 108 -36.50 30.35 14.42
N TYR A 109 -36.49 29.90 13.17
CA TYR A 109 -37.66 29.47 12.43
C TYR A 109 -37.54 28.00 12.08
N VAL A 110 -38.57 27.20 12.37
CA VAL A 110 -38.59 25.76 12.11
C VAL A 110 -39.87 25.40 11.38
N THR A 111 -39.78 24.52 10.38
CA THR A 111 -40.95 23.93 9.72
C THR A 111 -40.90 22.41 9.80
N GLY A 112 -42.06 21.78 9.62
CA GLY A 112 -42.19 20.33 9.63
C GLY A 112 -43.66 19.92 9.67
N THR A 113 -43.97 18.91 10.47
CA THR A 113 -45.32 18.38 10.66
C THR A 113 -45.71 18.35 12.13
N VAL A 114 -47.00 18.54 12.39
CA VAL A 114 -47.62 18.45 13.72
C VAL A 114 -48.96 17.74 13.61
N VAL A 115 -49.40 17.06 14.66
CA VAL A 115 -50.79 16.58 14.77
C VAL A 115 -51.54 17.41 15.81
N ASN A 116 -52.43 18.28 15.35
CA ASN A 116 -53.08 19.27 16.21
C ASN A 116 -54.42 18.78 16.81
N SER A 117 -55.11 17.83 16.16
CA SER A 117 -56.34 17.22 16.69
C SER A 117 -56.38 15.72 16.39
N LEU A 118 -56.93 14.92 17.31
CA LEU A 118 -57.16 13.47 17.10
C LEU A 118 -58.14 13.16 15.95
N SER A 119 -58.86 14.17 15.46
CA SER A 119 -59.77 14.06 14.31
C SER A 119 -59.14 14.41 12.96
N ASN A 120 -57.93 14.98 12.97
CA ASN A 120 -57.25 15.49 11.78
C ASN A 120 -56.00 14.65 11.49
N ALA A 121 -55.55 14.69 10.25
CA ALA A 121 -54.26 14.14 9.86
C ALA A 121 -53.14 15.15 10.19
N GLN A 122 -51.92 14.90 9.69
CA GLN A 122 -50.77 15.77 9.93
C GLN A 122 -50.93 17.13 9.27
N ASP A 123 -50.61 18.22 9.98
CA ASP A 123 -50.66 19.60 9.49
C ASP A 123 -49.24 20.15 9.28
N LEU A 124 -49.06 21.05 8.31
CA LEU A 124 -47.81 21.78 8.14
C LEU A 124 -47.69 22.80 9.27
N ILE A 125 -46.55 22.82 9.96
CA ILE A 125 -46.27 23.77 11.04
C ILE A 125 -45.11 24.70 10.70
N VAL A 126 -45.20 25.94 11.17
CA VAL A 126 -44.08 26.89 11.24
C VAL A 126 -44.00 27.46 12.65
N LEU A 127 -42.85 27.33 13.30
CA LEU A 127 -42.57 27.84 14.63
C LEU A 127 -41.56 28.98 14.55
N LYS A 128 -41.78 30.05 15.32
CA LYS A 128 -40.77 31.09 15.58
C LYS A 128 -40.39 31.10 17.05
N TYR A 129 -39.10 31.02 17.34
CA TYR A 129 -38.52 31.27 18.65
C TYR A 129 -37.65 32.52 18.66
N ASP A 130 -37.60 33.22 19.78
CA ASP A 130 -36.62 34.29 19.99
C ASP A 130 -35.21 33.71 20.25
N LYS A 131 -34.22 34.60 20.32
CA LYS A 131 -32.81 34.24 20.59
C LYS A 131 -32.57 33.45 21.89
N ASN A 132 -33.51 33.48 22.82
CA ASN A 132 -33.47 32.82 24.13
C ASN A 132 -34.28 31.51 24.16
N GLY A 133 -34.89 31.10 23.05
CA GLY A 133 -35.70 29.88 22.99
C GLY A 133 -37.13 30.08 23.48
N VAL A 134 -37.65 31.31 23.53
CA VAL A 134 -39.06 31.57 23.86
C VAL A 134 -39.89 31.52 22.59
N LEU A 135 -40.94 30.69 22.56
CA LEU A 135 -41.88 30.62 21.44
C LEU A 135 -42.60 31.96 21.28
N MET A 136 -42.50 32.55 20.09
CA MET A 136 -43.06 33.86 19.75
C MET A 136 -44.43 33.72 19.08
N TRP A 137 -44.51 32.83 18.09
CA TRP A 137 -45.74 32.47 17.41
C TRP A 137 -45.59 31.09 16.75
N GLU A 138 -46.74 30.49 16.47
CA GLU A 138 -46.89 29.25 15.72
C GLU A 138 -47.91 29.50 14.59
N TYR A 139 -47.70 28.84 13.46
CA TYR A 139 -48.59 28.88 12.31
C TYR A 139 -48.86 27.46 11.84
N PHE A 140 -50.13 27.15 11.62
CA PHE A 140 -50.60 25.88 11.09
C PHE A 140 -51.22 26.11 9.72
N TYR A 141 -50.88 25.26 8.78
CA TYR A 141 -51.57 25.18 7.50
C TYR A 141 -52.26 23.82 7.40
N ASP A 142 -53.59 23.89 7.25
CA ASP A 142 -54.50 22.78 7.05
C ASP A 142 -55.41 23.15 5.86
N ASN A 143 -55.39 22.33 4.81
CA ASN A 143 -56.22 22.55 3.62
C ASN A 143 -57.64 21.96 3.73
N ASN A 144 -58.05 21.51 4.92
CA ASN A 144 -59.36 20.91 5.23
C ASN A 144 -59.71 19.63 4.45
N ALA A 145 -58.71 18.96 3.87
CA ALA A 145 -58.87 17.69 3.17
C ALA A 145 -59.16 16.54 4.16
N THR A 146 -60.41 16.41 4.60
CA THR A 146 -60.83 15.38 5.58
C THR A 146 -61.19 14.04 4.91
N PRO A 147 -61.00 12.88 5.57
CA PRO A 147 -60.50 12.65 6.93
C PRO A 147 -59.02 12.19 7.01
N THR A 148 -58.24 12.26 5.92
CA THR A 148 -56.86 11.73 5.86
C THR A 148 -55.83 12.66 5.18
N GLY A 149 -56.15 13.94 4.96
CA GLY A 149 -55.26 14.88 4.27
C GLY A 149 -54.00 15.18 5.09
N VAL A 150 -52.84 14.92 4.50
CA VAL A 150 -51.53 15.12 5.16
C VAL A 150 -50.85 16.35 4.58
N ASP A 151 -50.66 17.37 5.41
CA ASP A 151 -49.91 18.57 5.09
C ASP A 151 -48.55 18.54 5.82
N VAL A 152 -47.44 18.74 5.11
CA VAL A 152 -46.07 18.62 5.66
C VAL A 152 -45.18 19.72 5.13
N GLY A 153 -44.56 20.48 6.03
CA GLY A 153 -43.50 21.42 5.68
C GLY A 153 -42.20 20.69 5.36
N THR A 154 -41.61 20.95 4.19
CA THR A 154 -40.40 20.23 3.72
C THR A 154 -39.15 21.11 3.76
N ALA A 155 -39.28 22.40 3.46
CA ALA A 155 -38.17 23.35 3.50
C ALA A 155 -38.63 24.78 3.80
N LEU A 156 -37.72 25.58 4.37
CA LEU A 156 -37.96 27.01 4.62
C LEU A 156 -36.71 27.84 4.37
N VAL A 157 -36.90 29.09 3.99
CA VAL A 157 -35.85 30.09 3.79
C VAL A 157 -36.38 31.46 4.20
N GLY A 158 -35.49 32.36 4.62
CA GLY A 158 -35.87 33.73 4.96
C GLY A 158 -34.93 34.76 4.35
N ASP A 159 -35.42 35.99 4.22
CA ASP A 159 -34.57 37.15 4.03
C ASP A 159 -34.31 37.84 5.37
N ASN A 160 -33.14 38.48 5.49
CA ASN A 160 -32.79 39.25 6.68
C ASN A 160 -33.57 40.58 6.79
N LEU A 161 -34.64 40.75 5.99
CA LEU A 161 -35.55 41.90 5.98
C LEU A 161 -36.88 41.56 6.66
N GLY A 162 -37.00 40.36 7.26
CA GLY A 162 -38.18 39.94 8.02
C GLY A 162 -39.23 39.21 7.19
N ASN A 163 -38.83 38.53 6.11
CA ASN A 163 -39.72 37.66 5.34
C ASN A 163 -39.28 36.20 5.48
N ILE A 164 -40.26 35.33 5.71
CA ILE A 164 -40.04 33.88 5.82
C ILE A 164 -40.91 33.19 4.80
N TYR A 165 -40.30 32.29 4.03
CA TYR A 165 -40.89 31.52 2.95
C TYR A 165 -40.80 30.05 3.29
N ILE A 166 -41.90 29.33 3.08
CA ILE A 166 -42.02 27.92 3.42
C ILE A 166 -42.60 27.19 2.22
N THR A 167 -42.12 25.99 1.95
CA THR A 167 -42.75 25.07 1.01
C THR A 167 -43.04 23.74 1.68
N GLY A 168 -44.05 23.04 1.19
CA GLY A 168 -44.48 21.77 1.72
C GLY A 168 -45.46 21.06 0.81
N SER A 169 -45.76 19.81 1.13
CA SER A 169 -46.78 19.00 0.46
C SER A 169 -48.12 19.18 1.17
N SER A 170 -49.21 19.27 0.41
CA SER A 170 -50.55 19.45 0.96
C SER A 170 -51.65 18.74 0.17
N TYR A 171 -52.49 17.94 0.83
CA TYR A 171 -53.64 17.27 0.17
C TYR A 171 -54.79 18.24 -0.12
N GLY A 172 -55.44 18.10 -1.28
CA GLY A 172 -56.69 18.80 -1.59
C GLY A 172 -57.96 17.99 -1.27
N GLU A 173 -59.12 18.65 -1.30
CA GLU A 173 -60.43 17.99 -1.11
C GLU A 173 -60.76 16.99 -2.23
N ASP A 174 -60.21 17.19 -3.44
CA ASP A 174 -60.37 16.33 -4.63
C ASP A 174 -59.04 16.09 -5.40
N THR A 175 -57.91 16.54 -4.86
CA THR A 175 -56.58 16.41 -5.48
C THR A 175 -55.67 15.55 -4.61
N GLN A 176 -54.58 15.06 -5.19
CA GLN A 176 -53.56 14.34 -4.43
C GLN A 176 -52.70 15.33 -3.63
N SER A 177 -51.51 14.93 -3.18
CA SER A 177 -50.64 15.88 -2.48
C SER A 177 -50.12 16.91 -3.47
N ASP A 178 -50.32 18.19 -3.25
CA ASP A 178 -49.87 19.30 -4.12
C ASP A 178 -48.79 20.14 -3.42
N TYR A 179 -48.05 20.95 -4.17
CA TYR A 179 -47.14 21.93 -3.56
C TYR A 179 -47.99 22.99 -2.86
N VAL A 180 -47.57 23.36 -1.65
CA VAL A 180 -47.98 24.62 -1.02
C VAL A 180 -46.73 25.45 -0.77
N THR A 181 -46.76 26.71 -1.21
CA THR A 181 -45.70 27.70 -0.94
C THR A 181 -46.32 28.90 -0.24
N LEU A 182 -45.74 29.31 0.87
CA LEU A 182 -46.28 30.33 1.76
C LEU A 182 -45.24 31.41 2.01
N ARG A 183 -45.70 32.66 2.17
CA ARG A 183 -44.93 33.72 2.84
C ARG A 183 -45.65 34.15 4.10
N LEU A 184 -44.93 34.13 5.21
CA LEU A 184 -45.42 34.58 6.50
C LEU A 184 -44.76 35.90 6.92
N ASN A 185 -45.50 36.71 7.65
CA ASN A 185 -44.96 37.89 8.32
C ASN A 185 -44.10 37.47 9.51
N ALA A 186 -42.81 37.79 9.49
CA ALA A 186 -41.89 37.37 10.54
C ALA A 186 -42.25 37.85 11.96
N ASN A 187 -43.00 38.94 12.10
CA ASN A 187 -43.32 39.53 13.41
C ASN A 187 -44.49 38.83 14.10
N ASN A 188 -45.50 38.39 13.35
CA ASN A 188 -46.74 37.87 13.94
C ASN A 188 -47.21 36.54 13.36
N GLY A 189 -46.50 35.96 12.38
CA GLY A 189 -46.85 34.67 11.77
C GLY A 189 -48.03 34.72 10.81
N ASN A 190 -48.62 35.90 10.55
CA ASN A 190 -49.75 36.01 9.64
C ASN A 190 -49.34 35.68 8.19
N GLU A 191 -50.18 34.92 7.50
CA GLU A 191 -50.07 34.67 6.07
C GLU A 191 -50.10 36.00 5.29
N ILE A 192 -49.09 36.22 4.45
CA ILE A 192 -49.05 37.35 3.51
C ILE A 192 -49.62 36.91 2.16
N TRP A 193 -49.14 35.77 1.66
CA TRP A 193 -49.67 35.10 0.48
C TRP A 193 -49.43 33.60 0.60
N LYS A 194 -50.24 32.84 -0.13
CA LYS A 194 -50.12 31.39 -0.31
C LYS A 194 -50.38 31.04 -1.76
N GLU A 195 -49.64 30.06 -2.25
CA GLU A 195 -49.83 29.49 -3.57
C GLU A 195 -49.83 27.98 -3.50
N ARG A 196 -50.78 27.37 -4.21
CA ARG A 196 -50.80 25.92 -4.44
C ARG A 196 -50.45 25.66 -5.90
N TYR A 197 -49.66 24.61 -6.13
CA TYR A 197 -49.35 24.14 -7.46
C TYR A 197 -49.71 22.68 -7.58
N ASP A 198 -50.67 22.42 -8.47
CA ASP A 198 -51.22 21.12 -8.83
C ASP A 198 -51.01 20.92 -10.34
N TYR A 199 -50.24 19.90 -10.68
CA TYR A 199 -50.01 19.46 -12.03
C TYR A 199 -50.78 18.17 -12.32
N THR A 200 -51.75 18.29 -13.22
CA THR A 200 -52.56 17.17 -13.75
C THR A 200 -53.44 16.45 -12.73
N GLU A 201 -53.76 17.07 -11.59
CA GLU A 201 -54.59 16.49 -10.52
C GLU A 201 -53.94 15.23 -9.90
N LEU A 202 -52.60 15.14 -9.99
CA LEU A 202 -51.78 14.05 -9.46
C LEU A 202 -50.85 14.57 -8.36
N ASN A 203 -50.00 13.71 -7.77
CA ASN A 203 -49.14 14.16 -6.68
C ASN A 203 -48.01 15.09 -7.14
N ASP A 204 -47.85 16.23 -6.48
CA ASP A 204 -46.73 17.14 -6.57
C ASP A 204 -46.10 17.32 -5.17
N VAL A 205 -44.81 16.98 -5.04
CA VAL A 205 -44.07 17.03 -3.77
C VAL A 205 -42.86 17.98 -3.87
N PRO A 206 -42.83 19.12 -3.13
CA PRO A 206 -41.65 19.99 -3.07
C PRO A 206 -40.59 19.46 -2.12
N ALA A 207 -39.32 19.61 -2.49
CA ALA A 207 -38.18 19.14 -1.70
C ALA A 207 -37.33 20.30 -1.14
N LYS A 208 -37.11 21.35 -1.92
CA LYS A 208 -36.18 22.45 -1.60
C LYS A 208 -36.72 23.81 -2.00
N ILE A 209 -36.35 24.82 -1.22
CA ILE A 209 -36.65 26.23 -1.49
C ILE A 209 -35.39 27.07 -1.28
N ILE A 210 -35.13 28.00 -2.19
CA ILE A 210 -34.04 28.98 -2.07
C ILE A 210 -34.51 30.37 -2.55
N LEU A 211 -33.80 31.42 -2.14
CA LEU A 211 -34.02 32.79 -2.60
C LEU A 211 -32.98 33.17 -3.67
N SER A 212 -33.39 34.04 -4.58
CA SER A 212 -32.44 34.74 -5.47
C SER A 212 -31.52 35.66 -4.67
N ASN A 213 -30.33 35.96 -5.22
CA ASN A 213 -29.32 36.82 -4.59
C ASN A 213 -29.84 38.24 -4.29
N ASP A 214 -30.83 38.72 -5.05
CA ASP A 214 -31.49 40.01 -4.87
C ASP A 214 -32.78 39.94 -4.04
N PHE A 215 -33.16 38.76 -3.55
CA PHE A 215 -34.36 38.45 -2.77
C PHE A 215 -35.70 38.78 -3.47
N GLN A 216 -35.71 38.96 -4.79
CA GLN A 216 -36.93 39.27 -5.54
C GLN A 216 -37.68 38.01 -6.02
N ASN A 217 -36.98 36.89 -6.11
CA ASN A 217 -37.52 35.63 -6.61
C ASN A 217 -37.28 34.48 -5.62
N LEU A 218 -38.23 33.56 -5.60
CA LEU A 218 -38.24 32.36 -4.79
C LEU A 218 -38.25 31.16 -5.73
N TYR A 219 -37.34 30.22 -5.51
CA TYR A 219 -37.16 29.03 -6.33
C TYR A 219 -37.52 27.80 -5.51
N VAL A 220 -38.55 27.08 -5.94
CA VAL A 220 -39.07 25.87 -5.27
C VAL A 220 -38.90 24.69 -6.20
N SER A 221 -38.23 23.62 -5.76
CA SER A 221 -38.02 22.44 -6.60
C SER A 221 -38.42 21.16 -5.89
N GLY A 222 -38.95 20.22 -6.65
CA GLY A 222 -39.31 18.87 -6.21
C GLY A 222 -39.70 17.99 -7.40
N ALA A 223 -40.76 17.18 -7.27
CA ALA A 223 -41.26 16.31 -8.32
C ALA A 223 -42.78 16.43 -8.50
N SER A 224 -43.25 16.24 -9.73
CA SER A 224 -44.64 16.24 -10.16
C SER A 224 -45.01 14.93 -10.82
N GLN A 225 -46.09 14.29 -10.40
CA GLN A 225 -46.56 13.02 -10.94
C GLN A 225 -47.32 13.28 -12.23
N VAL A 226 -47.00 12.51 -13.27
CA VAL A 226 -47.59 12.62 -14.62
C VAL A 226 -48.25 11.33 -15.08
N GLY A 227 -48.29 10.33 -14.20
CA GLY A 227 -48.96 9.04 -14.39
C GLY A 227 -48.73 8.12 -13.19
N THR A 228 -49.35 6.93 -13.19
CA THR A 228 -49.42 6.03 -12.02
C THR A 228 -48.08 5.81 -11.30
N ASN A 229 -46.99 5.65 -12.05
CA ASN A 229 -45.62 5.58 -11.54
C ASN A 229 -44.71 6.40 -12.46
N LYS A 230 -45.10 7.63 -12.79
CA LYS A 230 -44.31 8.52 -13.63
C LYS A 230 -44.21 9.87 -12.96
N TRP A 231 -43.00 10.32 -12.70
CA TRP A 231 -42.70 11.59 -12.04
C TRP A 231 -41.76 12.40 -12.93
N GLU A 232 -41.92 13.71 -12.94
CA GLU A 232 -41.03 14.66 -13.59
C GLU A 232 -40.56 15.67 -12.55
N LEU A 233 -39.29 16.04 -12.56
CA LEU A 233 -38.74 17.19 -11.86
C LEU A 233 -39.63 18.39 -12.16
N ALA A 234 -40.07 19.10 -11.12
CA ALA A 234 -40.77 20.37 -11.24
C ALA A 234 -40.05 21.45 -10.42
N THR A 235 -39.74 22.56 -11.08
CA THR A 235 -39.16 23.74 -10.46
C THR A 235 -40.05 24.96 -10.74
N LEU A 236 -40.49 25.64 -9.68
CA LEU A 236 -41.44 26.75 -9.68
C LEU A 236 -40.78 28.03 -9.19
N PHE A 237 -41.23 29.15 -9.75
CA PHE A 237 -40.61 30.45 -9.58
C PHE A 237 -41.65 31.47 -9.16
N TYR A 238 -41.54 31.95 -7.92
CA TYR A 238 -42.50 32.91 -7.38
C TYR A 238 -41.85 34.27 -7.17
N ASN A 239 -42.61 35.33 -7.45
CA ASN A 239 -42.20 36.65 -7.01
C ASN A 239 -42.37 36.76 -5.48
N THR A 240 -41.30 37.11 -4.76
CA THR A 240 -41.29 37.09 -3.29
C THR A 240 -42.30 38.07 -2.67
N SER A 241 -42.66 39.13 -3.39
CA SER A 241 -43.54 40.18 -2.87
C SER A 241 -45.02 39.79 -2.83
N ASN A 242 -45.50 39.04 -3.83
CA ASN A 242 -46.93 38.78 -4.02
C ASN A 242 -47.30 37.32 -4.27
N GLY A 243 -46.32 36.41 -4.38
CA GLY A 243 -46.59 34.99 -4.63
C GLY A 243 -46.89 34.67 -6.09
N ASN A 244 -46.90 35.63 -7.02
CA ASN A 244 -47.23 35.32 -8.41
C ASN A 244 -46.23 34.30 -8.98
N LEU A 245 -46.74 33.20 -9.54
CA LEU A 245 -45.95 32.27 -10.35
C LEU A 245 -45.46 32.99 -11.60
N THR A 246 -44.15 33.19 -11.68
CA THR A 246 -43.46 33.87 -12.80
C THR A 246 -42.93 32.89 -13.84
N GLY A 247 -42.79 31.62 -13.47
CA GLY A 247 -42.41 30.54 -14.38
C GLY A 247 -42.45 29.16 -13.73
N GLU A 248 -42.51 28.14 -14.57
CA GLU A 248 -42.36 26.73 -14.20
C GLU A 248 -41.42 26.03 -15.19
N ARG A 249 -40.71 25.01 -14.72
CA ARG A 249 -39.90 24.13 -15.55
C ARG A 249 -40.10 22.68 -15.13
N ARG A 250 -40.26 21.77 -16.12
CA ARG A 250 -40.32 20.32 -15.90
C ARG A 250 -39.36 19.52 -16.78
N SER A 251 -38.96 18.33 -16.36
CA SER A 251 -38.19 17.34 -17.15
C SER A 251 -39.06 16.60 -18.20
N VAL A 252 -39.88 17.35 -18.93
CA VAL A 252 -40.95 16.84 -19.81
C VAL A 252 -40.45 15.74 -20.75
N GLY A 253 -41.05 14.55 -20.63
CA GLY A 253 -40.75 13.40 -21.49
C GLY A 253 -39.70 12.42 -20.95
N ASN A 254 -39.04 12.75 -19.83
CA ASN A 254 -38.06 11.90 -19.14
C ASN A 254 -38.59 11.41 -17.79
N ALA A 255 -39.87 11.04 -17.72
CA ALA A 255 -40.53 10.70 -16.47
C ALA A 255 -40.01 9.40 -15.82
N THR A 256 -39.70 9.45 -14.52
CA THR A 256 -39.10 8.36 -13.75
C THR A 256 -40.15 7.56 -12.96
N GLN A 257 -39.78 6.38 -12.44
CA GLN A 257 -40.74 5.54 -11.69
C GLN A 257 -41.04 6.01 -10.26
N GLY A 258 -40.48 7.14 -9.79
CA GLY A 258 -40.65 7.63 -8.42
C GLY A 258 -40.12 9.06 -8.19
N ILE A 259 -40.32 9.60 -6.98
CA ILE A 259 -40.06 11.00 -6.60
C ILE A 259 -38.58 11.45 -6.56
N ASN A 260 -37.62 10.58 -6.91
CA ASN A 260 -36.20 10.72 -6.50
C ASN A 260 -35.37 11.76 -7.28
N GLU A 261 -35.98 12.79 -7.86
CA GLU A 261 -35.31 13.66 -8.84
C GLU A 261 -34.51 14.81 -8.21
N ILE A 262 -34.79 15.23 -6.96
CA ILE A 262 -34.09 16.33 -6.28
C ILE A 262 -33.76 16.01 -4.82
N ASN A 263 -32.48 16.02 -4.47
CA ASN A 263 -32.01 15.92 -3.09
C ASN A 263 -31.38 17.23 -2.57
N ASP A 264 -30.79 18.04 -3.45
CA ASP A 264 -30.21 19.32 -3.07
C ASP A 264 -30.24 20.36 -4.21
N LEU A 265 -30.18 21.63 -3.82
CA LEU A 265 -30.31 22.80 -4.69
C LEU A 265 -29.36 23.90 -4.20
N THR A 266 -28.68 24.58 -5.12
CA THR A 266 -27.82 25.74 -4.83
C THR A 266 -27.89 26.79 -5.94
N ILE A 267 -27.44 28.00 -5.65
CA ILE A 267 -27.31 29.10 -6.61
C ILE A 267 -25.86 29.60 -6.63
N ASP A 268 -25.38 30.10 -7.78
CA ASP A 268 -24.12 30.84 -7.87
C ASP A 268 -24.33 32.36 -7.75
N ASP A 269 -23.22 33.11 -7.68
CA ASP A 269 -23.25 34.58 -7.59
C ASP A 269 -23.89 35.25 -8.83
N ASN A 270 -23.93 34.56 -9.96
CA ASN A 270 -24.53 35.05 -11.21
C ASN A 270 -26.04 34.76 -11.29
N GLY A 271 -26.62 34.08 -10.30
CA GLY A 271 -28.02 33.69 -10.28
C GLY A 271 -28.34 32.39 -11.03
N ASN A 272 -27.33 31.64 -11.48
CA ASN A 272 -27.56 30.31 -12.06
C ASN A 272 -27.90 29.32 -10.95
N ILE A 273 -28.86 28.45 -11.24
CA ILE A 273 -29.43 27.50 -10.30
C ILE A 273 -28.90 26.11 -10.64
N TYR A 274 -28.53 25.35 -9.61
CA TYR A 274 -27.94 24.03 -9.75
C TYR A 274 -28.67 23.01 -8.90
N LEU A 275 -29.08 21.89 -9.51
CA LEU A 275 -29.87 20.84 -8.89
C LEU A 275 -29.14 19.50 -9.00
N THR A 276 -29.28 18.64 -7.98
CA THR A 276 -28.87 17.24 -8.08
C THR A 276 -29.88 16.28 -7.48
N GLY A 277 -29.92 15.06 -8.02
CA GLY A 277 -30.73 13.96 -7.52
C GLY A 277 -30.41 12.65 -8.25
N ALA A 278 -31.42 11.85 -8.53
CA ALA A 278 -31.29 10.65 -9.35
C ALA A 278 -32.35 10.62 -10.46
N VAL A 279 -31.99 10.13 -11.64
CA VAL A 279 -32.90 9.86 -12.76
C VAL A 279 -33.01 8.36 -12.99
N ASN A 280 -34.23 7.86 -13.21
CA ASN A 280 -34.44 6.44 -13.50
C ASN A 280 -34.19 6.16 -14.97
N ASN A 281 -33.23 5.30 -15.25
CA ASN A 281 -33.04 4.69 -16.56
C ASN A 281 -33.61 3.27 -16.52
N ALA A 282 -34.11 2.72 -17.64
CA ALA A 282 -35.00 1.55 -17.68
C ALA A 282 -34.63 0.31 -16.82
N ASN A 283 -33.38 0.20 -16.33
CA ASN A 283 -32.91 -0.83 -15.40
C ASN A 283 -32.17 -0.31 -14.14
N SER A 284 -31.99 1.01 -13.93
CA SER A 284 -31.16 1.59 -12.87
C SER A 284 -31.53 3.04 -12.47
N TYR A 285 -30.80 3.64 -11.53
CA TYR A 285 -30.83 5.07 -11.20
C TYR A 285 -29.45 5.67 -11.47
N ASP A 286 -29.40 6.86 -12.07
CA ASP A 286 -28.14 7.56 -12.37
C ASP A 286 -28.16 8.93 -11.69
N ILE A 287 -26.99 9.46 -11.30
CA ILE A 287 -26.91 10.79 -10.70
C ILE A 287 -27.28 11.84 -11.75
N ALA A 288 -28.27 12.68 -11.46
CA ALA A 288 -28.65 13.79 -12.35
C ALA A 288 -28.11 15.12 -11.81
N ILE A 289 -27.60 15.97 -12.72
CA ILE A 289 -27.13 17.32 -12.43
C ILE A 289 -27.73 18.28 -13.46
N TYR A 290 -28.34 19.37 -13.01
CA TYR A 290 -28.88 20.41 -13.88
C TYR A 290 -28.27 21.76 -13.54
N LYS A 291 -27.97 22.57 -14.56
CA LYS A 291 -27.73 24.00 -14.45
C LYS A 291 -28.78 24.79 -15.21
N LEU A 292 -29.44 25.72 -14.53
CA LEU A 292 -30.45 26.61 -15.07
C LEU A 292 -29.97 28.07 -14.99
N ASP A 293 -30.39 28.92 -15.93
CA ASP A 293 -30.27 30.37 -15.77
C ASP A 293 -31.40 30.93 -14.89
N ASP A 294 -31.36 32.24 -14.63
CA ASP A 294 -32.35 32.99 -13.86
C ASP A 294 -33.74 33.08 -14.54
N ASN A 295 -33.83 32.66 -15.80
CA ASN A 295 -35.05 32.57 -16.61
C ASN A 295 -35.47 31.12 -16.91
N LEU A 296 -34.90 30.15 -16.19
CA LEU A 296 -35.28 28.73 -16.16
C LEU A 296 -34.88 27.93 -17.40
N ASN A 297 -34.00 28.50 -18.23
CA ASN A 297 -33.46 27.76 -19.36
C ASN A 297 -32.37 26.83 -18.84
N ILE A 298 -32.45 25.56 -19.24
CA ILE A 298 -31.37 24.61 -19.03
C ILE A 298 -30.16 25.11 -19.81
N LEU A 299 -29.12 25.51 -19.09
CA LEU A 299 -27.82 25.83 -19.67
C LEU A 299 -27.07 24.53 -20.01
N TRP A 300 -27.18 23.52 -19.14
CA TRP A 300 -26.76 22.14 -19.40
C TRP A 300 -27.37 21.17 -18.38
N GLU A 301 -27.42 19.90 -18.76
CA GLU A 301 -27.81 18.77 -17.90
C GLU A 301 -26.83 17.61 -18.12
N GLU A 302 -26.51 16.85 -17.07
CA GLU A 302 -25.59 15.71 -17.11
C GLU A 302 -26.12 14.58 -16.25
N HIS A 303 -26.02 13.35 -16.76
CA HIS A 303 -26.36 12.11 -16.04
C HIS A 303 -25.10 11.27 -15.87
N PHE A 304 -24.80 10.88 -14.64
CA PHE A 304 -23.61 10.10 -14.31
C PHE A 304 -24.00 8.70 -13.80
N ASP A 305 -23.59 7.69 -14.57
CA ASP A 305 -23.71 6.27 -14.27
C ASP A 305 -22.30 5.69 -14.06
N ALA A 306 -22.02 5.21 -12.86
CA ALA A 306 -20.71 4.66 -12.52
C ALA A 306 -20.54 3.21 -13.01
N TYR A 307 -21.52 2.34 -12.69
CA TYR A 307 -21.40 0.88 -12.81
C TYR A 307 -22.65 0.20 -13.38
N GLY A 308 -23.59 0.95 -13.95
CA GLY A 308 -24.90 0.45 -14.38
C GLY A 308 -25.78 -0.03 -13.22
N GLN A 309 -25.49 0.44 -12.00
CA GLN A 309 -26.22 0.16 -10.77
C GLN A 309 -26.82 1.45 -10.22
N LYS A 310 -27.50 1.37 -9.06
CA LYS A 310 -28.27 2.49 -8.52
C LYS A 310 -27.34 3.57 -7.95
N ASP A 311 -27.30 4.69 -8.63
CA ASP A 311 -26.53 5.86 -8.22
C ASP A 311 -27.46 7.03 -7.86
N LYS A 312 -27.04 7.86 -6.91
CA LYS A 312 -27.83 8.98 -6.39
C LYS A 312 -26.97 10.16 -5.98
N GLY A 313 -27.24 11.34 -6.53
CA GLY A 313 -26.68 12.61 -6.05
C GLY A 313 -27.40 13.08 -4.79
N ASN A 314 -26.68 13.32 -3.71
CA ASN A 314 -27.26 13.68 -2.40
C ASN A 314 -27.05 15.17 -2.04
N GLY A 315 -25.94 15.77 -2.47
CA GLY A 315 -25.63 17.18 -2.22
C GLY A 315 -24.95 17.86 -3.41
N ILE A 316 -25.20 19.16 -3.61
CA ILE A 316 -24.57 19.96 -4.67
C ILE A 316 -24.09 21.32 -4.16
N LYS A 317 -22.87 21.74 -4.53
CA LYS A 317 -22.33 23.08 -4.26
C LYS A 317 -21.56 23.60 -5.47
N VAL A 318 -21.50 24.92 -5.60
CA VAL A 318 -20.79 25.62 -6.68
C VAL A 318 -19.78 26.59 -6.07
N ASP A 319 -18.56 26.62 -6.61
CA ASP A 319 -17.54 27.57 -6.19
C ASP A 319 -17.65 28.91 -6.95
N ASN A 320 -16.85 29.89 -6.53
CA ASN A 320 -16.86 31.23 -7.13
C ASN A 320 -16.29 31.25 -8.57
N GLN A 321 -15.66 30.16 -9.03
CA GLN A 321 -15.23 29.99 -10.42
C GLN A 321 -16.29 29.29 -11.28
N GLY A 322 -17.42 28.89 -10.68
CA GLY A 322 -18.51 28.17 -11.35
C GLY A 322 -18.26 26.67 -11.51
N ASN A 323 -17.25 26.09 -10.84
CA ASN A 323 -17.12 24.63 -10.77
C ASN A 323 -18.18 24.06 -9.85
N VAL A 324 -18.75 22.94 -10.27
CA VAL A 324 -19.85 22.27 -9.59
C VAL A 324 -19.33 21.00 -8.94
N TYR A 325 -19.67 20.81 -7.67
CA TYR A 325 -19.30 19.66 -6.86
C TYR A 325 -20.55 18.91 -6.44
N VAL A 326 -20.59 17.61 -6.70
CA VAL A 326 -21.74 16.75 -6.35
C VAL A 326 -21.26 15.59 -5.49
N ALA A 327 -21.80 15.49 -4.28
CA ALA A 327 -21.59 14.34 -3.40
C ALA A 327 -22.77 13.38 -3.54
N GLY A 328 -22.48 12.09 -3.66
CA GLY A 328 -23.50 11.07 -3.86
C GLY A 328 -23.05 9.66 -3.49
N THR A 329 -23.90 8.71 -3.82
CA THR A 329 -23.65 7.28 -3.64
C THR A 329 -23.66 6.62 -5.01
N VAL A 330 -22.70 5.72 -5.24
CA VAL A 330 -22.70 4.83 -6.42
C VAL A 330 -22.73 3.38 -5.95
N SER A 331 -23.52 2.53 -6.58
CA SER A 331 -23.58 1.12 -6.20
C SER A 331 -22.65 0.27 -7.07
N THR A 332 -22.04 -0.76 -6.49
CA THR A 332 -21.30 -1.77 -7.23
C THR A 332 -21.98 -3.14 -7.10
N LEU A 333 -21.64 -4.10 -7.97
CA LEU A 333 -22.20 -5.46 -7.91
C LEU A 333 -21.64 -6.30 -6.75
N ASN A 334 -20.42 -5.99 -6.27
CA ASN A 334 -19.66 -6.86 -5.36
C ASN A 334 -19.21 -6.18 -4.06
N GLU A 335 -19.18 -4.85 -4.01
CA GLU A 335 -18.63 -4.06 -2.88
C GLU A 335 -19.71 -3.23 -2.18
N GLY A 336 -20.98 -3.35 -2.58
CA GLY A 336 -22.07 -2.53 -2.02
C GLY A 336 -22.05 -1.09 -2.52
N ASN A 337 -22.53 -0.17 -1.69
CA ASN A 337 -22.55 1.27 -1.96
C ASN A 337 -21.19 1.92 -1.67
N ASN A 338 -20.74 2.83 -2.53
CA ASN A 338 -19.54 3.64 -2.34
C ASN A 338 -19.87 5.13 -2.36
N TYR A 339 -19.07 5.93 -1.65
CA TYR A 339 -19.13 7.40 -1.74
C TYR A 339 -18.64 7.82 -3.12
N VAL A 340 -19.26 8.84 -3.69
CA VAL A 340 -18.70 9.55 -4.84
C VAL A 340 -18.71 11.06 -4.64
N LEU A 341 -17.63 11.71 -5.06
CA LEU A 341 -17.54 13.14 -5.27
C LEU A 341 -17.21 13.40 -6.75
N LEU A 342 -18.07 14.14 -7.43
CA LEU A 342 -17.91 14.55 -8.82
C LEU A 342 -17.57 16.03 -8.89
N LYS A 343 -16.68 16.40 -9.82
CA LYS A 343 -16.45 17.81 -10.19
C LYS A 343 -16.75 18.04 -11.66
N TYR A 344 -17.59 19.02 -11.94
CA TYR A 344 -17.84 19.55 -13.28
C TYR A 344 -17.32 20.99 -13.36
N ASN A 345 -16.91 21.41 -14.56
CA ASN A 345 -16.64 22.82 -14.80
C ASN A 345 -17.95 23.59 -15.06
N SER A 346 -17.86 24.91 -15.26
CA SER A 346 -19.02 25.78 -15.47
C SER A 346 -19.85 25.45 -16.72
N SER A 347 -19.29 24.70 -17.68
CA SER A 347 -19.94 24.27 -18.93
C SER A 347 -20.52 22.85 -18.87
N GLY A 348 -20.48 22.18 -17.71
CA GLY A 348 -21.02 20.82 -17.54
C GLY A 348 -20.05 19.71 -17.95
N ALA A 349 -18.76 19.99 -18.19
CA ALA A 349 -17.81 18.92 -18.49
C ALA A 349 -17.22 18.34 -17.19
N LEU A 350 -17.35 17.02 -17.01
CA LEU A 350 -16.75 16.29 -15.90
C LEU A 350 -15.21 16.46 -15.91
N GLN A 351 -14.66 16.95 -14.81
CA GLN A 351 -13.23 17.18 -14.62
C GLN A 351 -12.56 15.98 -13.95
N TRP A 352 -13.20 15.46 -12.90
CA TRP A 352 -12.76 14.26 -12.19
C TRP A 352 -13.91 13.66 -11.38
N LYS A 353 -13.75 12.38 -11.06
CA LYS A 353 -14.56 11.65 -10.08
C LYS A 353 -13.66 11.04 -9.02
N LYS A 354 -14.10 11.05 -7.76
CA LYS A 354 -13.38 10.46 -6.63
C LYS A 354 -14.34 9.58 -5.86
N GLU A 355 -13.98 8.33 -5.71
CA GLU A 355 -14.75 7.35 -4.96
C GLU A 355 -14.03 7.06 -3.65
N PHE A 356 -14.80 6.88 -2.58
CA PHE A 356 -14.29 6.41 -1.29
C PHE A 356 -15.02 5.13 -0.92
N ASN A 357 -14.23 4.12 -0.58
CA ASN A 357 -14.65 2.81 -0.12
C ASN A 357 -13.81 2.47 1.13
N GLY A 358 -14.47 2.15 2.23
CA GLY A 358 -13.86 1.81 3.51
C GLY A 358 -13.06 0.51 3.45
N GLU A 359 -12.24 0.26 4.47
CA GLU A 359 -11.32 -0.90 4.49
C GLU A 359 -12.03 -2.26 4.39
N GLU A 360 -13.31 -2.33 4.75
CA GLU A 360 -14.10 -3.56 4.76
C GLU A 360 -14.98 -3.75 3.52
N ASN A 361 -15.01 -2.79 2.59
CA ASN A 361 -15.83 -2.83 1.36
C ASN A 361 -17.32 -3.10 1.63
N ASP A 362 -17.91 -2.42 2.62
CA ASP A 362 -19.34 -2.47 2.94
C ASP A 362 -20.00 -1.11 2.58
N ASP A 363 -21.32 -0.99 2.76
CA ASP A 363 -22.09 0.15 2.26
C ASP A 363 -21.65 1.51 2.84
N ASP A 364 -21.06 2.32 1.97
CA ASP A 364 -20.63 3.68 2.21
C ASP A 364 -21.52 4.66 1.42
N GLU A 365 -22.16 5.61 2.12
CA GLU A 365 -22.98 6.66 1.48
C GLU A 365 -22.57 8.09 1.85
N ALA A 366 -22.29 8.93 0.85
CA ALA A 366 -22.08 10.37 1.05
C ALA A 366 -23.42 11.10 1.21
N VAL A 367 -23.57 11.91 2.25
CA VAL A 367 -24.85 12.52 2.64
C VAL A 367 -24.99 13.96 2.16
N GLN A 368 -23.94 14.79 2.35
CA GLN A 368 -23.97 16.22 2.04
C GLN A 368 -22.55 16.76 1.92
N LEU A 369 -22.39 17.89 1.22
CA LEU A 369 -21.13 18.63 1.14
C LEU A 369 -21.27 20.13 1.45
N THR A 370 -20.16 20.75 1.82
CA THR A 370 -19.99 22.19 1.93
C THR A 370 -18.61 22.62 1.42
N LEU A 371 -18.49 23.89 1.03
CA LEU A 371 -17.24 24.48 0.55
C LEU A 371 -16.75 25.50 1.57
N SER A 372 -15.47 25.46 1.92
CA SER A 372 -14.84 26.42 2.82
C SER A 372 -13.36 26.55 2.50
N ASN A 373 -12.84 27.77 2.49
CA ASN A 373 -11.40 28.04 2.27
C ASN A 373 -10.81 27.34 1.03
N ASN A 374 -11.56 27.28 -0.08
CA ASN A 374 -11.17 26.60 -1.33
C ASN A 374 -10.95 25.07 -1.18
N LEU A 375 -11.55 24.46 -0.16
CA LEU A 375 -11.58 23.01 0.08
C LEU A 375 -13.03 22.51 0.01
N ILE A 376 -13.17 21.23 -0.34
CA ILE A 376 -14.46 20.54 -0.40
C ILE A 376 -14.57 19.60 0.79
N TYR A 377 -15.60 19.78 1.61
CA TYR A 377 -15.87 18.92 2.77
C TYR A 377 -17.11 18.09 2.50
N VAL A 378 -16.96 16.77 2.58
CA VAL A 378 -18.06 15.82 2.35
C VAL A 378 -18.21 14.97 3.60
N THR A 379 -19.44 14.80 4.08
CA THR A 379 -19.74 13.88 5.19
C THR A 379 -20.67 12.78 4.71
N GLY A 380 -20.53 11.59 5.30
CA GLY A 380 -21.36 10.43 5.02
C GLY A 380 -21.25 9.37 6.11
N LEU A 381 -22.01 8.27 5.95
CA LEU A 381 -21.87 7.08 6.80
C LEU A 381 -20.87 6.10 6.19
N ALA A 382 -19.86 5.64 6.92
CA ALA A 382 -18.99 4.55 6.45
C ALA A 382 -19.33 3.30 7.24
N LYS A 383 -19.55 2.17 6.58
CA LYS A 383 -20.00 0.94 7.25
C LYS A 383 -18.85 -0.03 7.44
N ASN A 384 -18.72 -0.49 8.68
CA ASN A 384 -17.84 -1.59 9.07
C ASN A 384 -18.73 -2.77 9.49
N SER A 385 -18.20 -3.99 9.50
CA SER A 385 -18.89 -5.28 9.66
C SER A 385 -19.88 -5.39 10.82
N ASN A 386 -19.80 -4.51 11.83
CA ASN A 386 -20.74 -4.50 12.96
C ASN A 386 -21.32 -3.11 13.32
N HIS A 387 -20.87 -2.02 12.69
CA HIS A 387 -21.35 -0.67 13.00
C HIS A 387 -21.06 0.33 11.87
N SER A 388 -21.78 1.45 11.82
CA SER A 388 -21.47 2.58 10.94
C SER A 388 -20.83 3.75 11.69
N SER A 389 -19.94 4.49 11.02
CA SER A 389 -19.22 5.66 11.52
C SER A 389 -19.61 6.92 10.74
N PHE A 390 -19.47 8.11 11.33
CA PHE A 390 -19.43 9.35 10.55
C PHE A 390 -18.07 9.44 9.87
N GLN A 391 -18.05 9.46 8.54
CA GLN A 391 -16.85 9.73 7.76
C GLN A 391 -16.93 11.13 7.18
N THR A 392 -15.92 11.96 7.46
CA THR A 392 -15.81 13.30 6.89
C THR A 392 -14.50 13.43 6.13
N LEU A 393 -14.60 13.59 4.81
CA LEU A 393 -13.48 13.69 3.89
C LEU A 393 -13.28 15.15 3.46
N VAL A 394 -12.04 15.58 3.38
CA VAL A 394 -11.65 16.91 2.90
C VAL A 394 -10.85 16.75 1.62
N TYR A 395 -11.29 17.37 0.55
CA TYR A 395 -10.63 17.32 -0.76
C TYR A 395 -10.09 18.70 -1.16
N LYS A 396 -8.96 18.68 -1.87
CA LYS A 396 -8.47 19.83 -2.63
C LYS A 396 -9.28 20.00 -3.92
N PRO A 397 -9.24 21.18 -4.59
CA PRO A 397 -9.95 21.40 -5.85
C PRO A 397 -9.54 20.49 -7.02
N ASP A 398 -8.35 19.87 -6.95
CA ASP A 398 -7.86 18.87 -7.90
C ASP A 398 -8.40 17.45 -7.64
N GLY A 399 -9.14 17.25 -6.54
CA GLY A 399 -9.74 15.99 -6.15
C GLY A 399 -8.84 15.10 -5.29
N GLU A 400 -7.63 15.54 -4.92
CA GLU A 400 -6.81 14.79 -3.98
C GLU A 400 -7.35 14.94 -2.55
N ILE A 401 -7.39 13.83 -1.81
CA ILE A 401 -7.76 13.85 -0.39
C ILE A 401 -6.71 14.69 0.34
N TYR A 402 -7.18 15.72 1.05
CA TYR A 402 -6.34 16.54 1.90
C TYR A 402 -6.19 15.95 3.29
N THR A 403 -7.32 15.62 3.93
CA THR A 403 -7.37 15.00 5.26
C THR A 403 -8.75 14.38 5.48
N GLN A 404 -8.92 13.66 6.58
CA GLN A 404 -10.19 13.05 6.96
C GLN A 404 -10.36 12.99 8.47
N ALA A 405 -11.61 12.86 8.91
CA ALA A 405 -11.95 12.54 10.28
C ALA A 405 -13.04 11.47 10.31
N GLU A 406 -12.87 10.51 11.20
CA GLU A 406 -13.87 9.50 11.54
C GLU A 406 -14.39 9.77 12.95
N TYR A 407 -15.70 9.66 13.14
CA TYR A 407 -16.31 9.57 14.46
C TYR A 407 -17.09 8.25 14.57
N THR A 408 -16.71 7.44 15.56
CA THR A 408 -17.27 6.10 15.79
C THR A 408 -17.49 5.82 17.27
N ASN A 409 -18.52 5.05 17.56
CA ASN A 409 -18.76 4.38 18.83
C ASN A 409 -18.78 2.87 18.58
N LEU A 410 -17.86 2.12 19.20
CA LEU A 410 -17.59 0.69 18.92
C LEU A 410 -18.78 -0.28 19.01
N ASN A 411 -19.97 0.16 19.41
CA ASN A 411 -21.17 -0.67 19.55
C ASN A 411 -22.46 0.04 19.10
N GLU A 412 -22.36 1.19 18.43
CA GLU A 412 -23.50 2.03 18.04
C GLU A 412 -23.36 2.43 16.57
N ASN A 413 -24.46 2.49 15.83
CA ASN A 413 -24.44 2.95 14.44
C ASN A 413 -24.55 4.46 14.38
N GLU A 414 -23.62 5.10 13.71
CA GLU A 414 -23.62 6.55 13.48
C GLU A 414 -24.19 6.86 12.09
N LYS A 415 -25.20 7.73 12.02
CA LYS A 415 -25.87 8.18 10.78
C LYS A 415 -25.81 9.71 10.62
N PRO A 416 -24.92 10.28 9.81
CA PRO A 416 -24.90 11.71 9.54
C PRO A 416 -26.05 12.12 8.62
N THR A 417 -26.45 13.38 8.72
CA THR A 417 -27.65 13.93 8.05
C THR A 417 -27.41 15.28 7.38
N GLY A 418 -26.38 16.00 7.81
CA GLY A 418 -26.04 17.29 7.24
C GLY A 418 -24.65 17.78 7.66
N ILE A 419 -24.11 18.69 6.86
CA ILE A 419 -22.86 19.40 7.09
C ILE A 419 -23.09 20.89 6.77
N THR A 420 -22.52 21.77 7.57
CA THR A 420 -22.49 23.21 7.32
C THR A 420 -21.18 23.81 7.83
N THR A 421 -20.97 25.09 7.57
CA THR A 421 -19.81 25.86 8.02
C THR A 421 -20.25 26.96 8.97
N ASP A 422 -19.37 27.32 9.91
CA ASP A 422 -19.51 28.58 10.64
C ASP A 422 -18.69 29.70 9.98
N LEU A 423 -18.79 30.93 10.52
CA LEU A 423 -18.08 32.10 9.98
C LEU A 423 -16.53 32.00 9.98
N ASN A 424 -15.94 31.07 10.73
CA ASN A 424 -14.50 30.84 10.72
C ASN A 424 -14.09 29.80 9.66
N GLY A 425 -15.06 29.18 8.99
CA GLY A 425 -14.83 28.03 8.13
C GLY A 425 -14.66 26.73 8.89
N ASP A 426 -14.97 26.70 10.20
CA ASP A 426 -15.05 25.44 10.95
C ASP A 426 -16.26 24.64 10.45
N ILE A 427 -16.15 23.31 10.51
CA ILE A 427 -17.12 22.39 9.93
C ILE A 427 -18.04 21.87 11.02
N ILE A 428 -19.36 21.94 10.79
CA ILE A 428 -20.38 21.41 11.69
C ILE A 428 -21.06 20.23 11.00
N VAL A 429 -20.93 19.03 11.57
CA VAL A 429 -21.61 17.80 11.12
C VAL A 429 -22.72 17.47 12.11
N VAL A 430 -23.92 17.17 11.60
CA VAL A 430 -25.06 16.74 12.42
C VAL A 430 -25.57 15.38 11.94
N GLY A 431 -26.01 14.55 12.87
CA GLY A 431 -26.53 13.21 12.61
C GLY A 431 -27.18 12.61 13.83
N GLN A 432 -27.25 11.28 13.87
CA GLN A 432 -27.81 10.52 14.97
C GLN A 432 -26.95 9.29 15.29
N THR A 433 -26.85 8.97 16.58
CA THR A 433 -26.27 7.73 17.11
C THR A 433 -27.37 6.74 17.44
N GLU A 434 -27.31 5.52 16.93
CA GLU A 434 -28.22 4.42 17.25
C GLU A 434 -27.85 3.78 18.59
N LEU A 435 -28.74 3.94 19.56
CA LEU A 435 -28.68 3.38 20.89
C LEU A 435 -29.24 1.95 20.92
N THR A 436 -28.85 1.20 21.95
CA THR A 436 -29.42 -0.13 22.24
C THR A 436 -30.95 -0.11 22.27
N GLY A 437 -31.58 -1.01 21.51
CA GLY A 437 -33.03 -1.10 21.38
C GLY A 437 -33.62 -0.27 20.23
N GLY A 438 -32.81 0.12 19.24
CA GLY A 438 -33.25 0.75 17.99
C GLY A 438 -33.67 2.21 18.12
N LYS A 439 -33.27 2.89 19.21
CA LYS A 439 -33.55 4.32 19.42
C LYS A 439 -32.38 5.16 18.91
N PHE A 440 -32.62 6.40 18.56
CA PHE A 440 -31.60 7.30 18.01
C PHE A 440 -31.40 8.52 18.92
N ARG A 441 -30.17 9.04 19.02
CA ARG A 441 -29.84 10.28 19.74
C ARG A 441 -29.17 11.25 18.78
N THR A 442 -29.58 12.52 18.77
CA THR A 442 -28.94 13.52 17.92
C THR A 442 -27.49 13.75 18.35
N ARG A 443 -26.61 13.80 17.36
CA ARG A 443 -25.17 14.01 17.50
C ARG A 443 -24.75 15.21 16.66
N THR A 444 -23.99 16.12 17.25
CA THR A 444 -23.44 17.29 16.57
C THR A 444 -21.96 17.39 16.87
N ILE A 445 -21.15 17.48 15.81
CA ILE A 445 -19.69 17.51 15.90
C ILE A 445 -19.18 18.76 15.20
N LYS A 446 -18.28 19.48 15.86
CA LYS A 446 -17.53 20.58 15.24
C LYS A 446 -16.10 20.13 14.98
N TYR A 447 -15.67 20.25 13.73
CA TYR A 447 -14.29 20.07 13.32
C TYR A 447 -13.61 21.39 12.97
N THR A 448 -12.34 21.51 13.33
CA THR A 448 -11.46 22.60 12.91
C THR A 448 -10.27 22.01 12.17
N LEU A 449 -9.97 22.57 11.01
CA LEU A 449 -8.80 22.18 10.21
C LEU A 449 -7.55 22.91 10.73
N TYR A 450 -6.53 22.14 11.09
CA TYR A 450 -5.21 22.65 11.48
C TYR A 450 -4.16 22.15 10.51
N GLU A 451 -3.24 23.03 10.10
CA GLU A 451 -2.06 22.67 9.32
C GLU A 451 -0.82 22.71 10.20
N LYS A 452 -0.14 21.57 10.34
CA LYS A 452 1.13 21.48 11.05
C LYS A 452 2.26 21.85 10.09
N PRO A 453 2.97 22.98 10.29
CA PRO A 453 4.01 23.40 9.36
C PRO A 453 5.18 22.41 9.32
N PHE A 454 5.77 22.23 8.14
CA PHE A 454 7.02 21.50 7.95
C PHE A 454 8.06 22.44 7.31
N ASP A 455 8.84 23.08 8.18
CA ASP A 455 9.86 24.08 7.87
C ASP A 455 11.23 23.56 8.38
N PRO A 456 11.89 22.59 7.71
CA PRO A 456 13.14 22.00 8.20
C PRO A 456 14.27 23.03 8.38
N VAL A 457 14.96 22.98 9.52
CA VAL A 457 16.20 23.71 9.77
C VAL A 457 17.38 22.82 9.37
N TYR A 458 18.22 23.35 8.48
CA TYR A 458 19.38 22.65 7.95
C TYR A 458 20.66 23.02 8.70
N GLU A 459 21.49 22.02 9.01
CA GLU A 459 22.83 22.19 9.54
C GLU A 459 23.80 21.38 8.70
N SER A 460 24.86 22.02 8.18
CA SER A 460 25.81 21.40 7.25
C SER A 460 25.18 20.76 6.00
N GLY A 461 24.03 21.28 5.56
CA GLY A 461 23.30 20.77 4.38
C GLY A 461 22.26 19.70 4.69
N GLU A 462 22.17 19.20 5.92
CA GLU A 462 21.24 18.14 6.33
C GLU A 462 20.09 18.68 7.19
N PRO A 463 18.84 18.24 6.98
CA PRO A 463 17.72 18.64 7.82
C PRO A 463 17.87 18.04 9.22
N LYS A 464 17.91 18.88 10.26
CA LYS A 464 18.19 18.45 11.64
C LYS A 464 16.94 18.38 12.51
N TYR A 465 16.06 19.37 12.38
CA TYR A 465 14.80 19.46 13.13
C TYR A 465 13.81 20.37 12.41
N ASN A 466 12.54 20.29 12.76
CA ASN A 466 11.50 21.17 12.23
C ASN A 466 11.51 22.54 12.93
N ALA A 467 11.50 23.64 12.19
CA ALA A 467 11.55 24.98 12.77
C ALA A 467 10.28 25.29 13.57
N ASN A 468 10.46 25.97 14.70
CA ASN A 468 9.37 26.46 15.57
C ASN A 468 8.47 25.39 16.18
N GLU A 469 8.81 24.11 16.04
CA GLU A 469 8.11 23.02 16.68
C GLU A 469 8.91 22.51 17.88
N VAL A 470 8.27 22.46 19.05
CA VAL A 470 8.84 21.90 20.27
C VAL A 470 7.99 20.73 20.74
N ILE A 471 8.65 19.61 20.99
CA ILE A 471 8.05 18.44 21.64
C ILE A 471 8.15 18.67 23.15
N ILE A 472 7.01 18.72 23.84
CA ILE A 472 6.93 18.98 25.28
C ILE A 472 6.26 17.80 25.98
N ARG A 473 6.97 17.21 26.93
CA ARG A 473 6.46 16.18 27.83
C ARG A 473 6.02 16.79 29.15
N PHE A 474 4.72 16.99 29.33
CA PHE A 474 4.14 17.57 30.54
C PHE A 474 3.99 16.55 31.66
N ASP A 475 4.11 16.96 32.92
CA ASP A 475 3.70 16.12 34.04
C ASP A 475 2.20 15.82 33.95
N ARG A 476 1.79 14.62 34.38
CA ARG A 476 0.39 14.21 34.39
C ARG A 476 -0.49 15.21 35.16
N SER A 477 0.01 15.80 36.24
CA SER A 477 -0.73 16.80 37.01
C SER A 477 -0.94 18.12 36.26
N ALA A 478 -0.20 18.37 35.17
CA ALA A 478 -0.25 19.58 34.36
C ALA A 478 -1.31 19.51 33.24
N ILE A 479 -1.76 18.31 32.86
CA ILE A 479 -2.62 18.07 31.69
C ILE A 479 -4.12 18.15 32.03
N ASN A 480 -4.91 18.60 31.06
CA ASN A 480 -6.36 18.46 31.04
C ASN A 480 -6.74 17.09 30.44
N PHE A 481 -7.09 16.12 31.30
CA PHE A 481 -7.37 14.74 30.86
C PHE A 481 -8.51 14.65 29.85
N ASN A 482 -9.56 15.46 30.01
CA ASN A 482 -10.69 15.46 29.08
C ASN A 482 -10.28 15.79 27.65
N ALA A 483 -9.25 16.63 27.46
CA ALA A 483 -8.72 16.92 26.13
C ALA A 483 -7.94 15.73 25.56
N ILE A 484 -7.18 15.01 26.39
CA ILE A 484 -6.41 13.84 25.96
C ILE A 484 -7.33 12.65 25.63
N ASP A 485 -8.31 12.37 26.48
CA ASP A 485 -9.17 11.19 26.35
C ASP A 485 -10.12 11.26 25.14
N ARG A 486 -10.35 12.45 24.59
CA ARG A 486 -11.08 12.65 23.33
C ARG A 486 -10.17 12.32 22.14
N LYS A 487 -10.27 11.11 21.61
CA LYS A 487 -9.46 10.63 20.46
C LYS A 487 -9.59 11.51 19.21
N GLY A 488 -10.79 12.02 18.92
CA GLY A 488 -11.01 12.94 17.79
C GLY A 488 -10.37 14.31 17.95
N PHE A 489 -10.05 14.75 19.18
CA PHE A 489 -9.42 16.05 19.43
C PHE A 489 -7.89 15.91 19.34
N ILE A 490 -7.37 15.99 18.13
CA ILE A 490 -5.95 15.71 17.81
C ILE A 490 -5.09 16.97 17.67
N ALA A 491 -5.72 18.12 17.44
CA ALA A 491 -5.09 19.44 17.34
C ALA A 491 -5.98 20.55 17.91
N GLY A 492 -5.39 21.55 18.54
CA GLY A 492 -6.11 22.64 19.22
C GLY A 492 -5.17 23.74 19.74
N GLN A 493 -5.65 24.57 20.65
CA GLN A 493 -4.83 25.56 21.37
C GLN A 493 -4.24 24.95 22.64
N LEU A 494 -3.06 25.40 23.06
CA LEU A 494 -2.33 24.83 24.20
C LEU A 494 -3.16 24.84 25.50
N ASP A 495 -3.91 25.92 25.76
CA ASP A 495 -4.75 26.06 26.95
C ASP A 495 -5.94 25.10 27.03
N GLU A 496 -6.26 24.42 25.92
CA GLU A 496 -7.25 23.34 25.90
C GLU A 496 -6.66 22.02 26.42
N PHE A 497 -5.34 21.80 26.21
CA PHE A 497 -4.64 20.58 26.59
C PHE A 497 -4.01 20.60 27.99
N VAL A 498 -3.69 21.79 28.53
CA VAL A 498 -3.04 21.93 29.85
C VAL A 498 -3.89 22.73 30.82
N LYS A 499 -3.62 22.60 32.12
CA LYS A 499 -4.33 23.34 33.17
C LYS A 499 -3.98 24.84 33.13
N PRO A 500 -4.89 25.74 33.55
CA PRO A 500 -4.62 27.20 33.57
C PRO A 500 -3.38 27.63 34.35
N SER A 501 -2.99 26.88 35.39
CA SER A 501 -1.76 27.14 36.16
C SER A 501 -0.49 26.96 35.31
N VAL A 502 -0.50 25.99 34.38
CA VAL A 502 0.63 25.72 33.47
C VAL A 502 0.80 26.89 32.49
N ILE A 503 -0.31 27.38 31.93
CA ILE A 503 -0.31 28.56 31.06
C ILE A 503 0.26 29.78 31.78
N THR A 504 -0.15 29.99 33.04
CA THR A 504 0.36 31.13 33.84
C THR A 504 1.87 31.02 34.03
N GLU A 505 2.36 29.85 34.47
CA GLU A 505 3.78 29.65 34.71
C GLU A 505 4.62 29.71 33.42
N MET A 506 4.13 29.16 32.31
CA MET A 506 4.79 29.25 31.00
C MET A 506 4.83 30.69 30.49
N ASN A 507 3.75 31.47 30.66
CA ASN A 507 3.73 32.88 30.29
C ASN A 507 4.78 33.67 31.08
N ASP A 508 4.86 33.45 32.39
CA ASP A 508 5.83 34.10 33.27
C ASP A 508 7.28 33.70 32.91
N LYS A 509 7.51 32.44 32.54
CA LYS A 509 8.84 31.92 32.21
C LYS A 509 9.33 32.33 30.82
N LEU A 510 8.44 32.35 29.83
CA LEU A 510 8.80 32.61 28.44
C LEU A 510 8.63 34.09 28.05
N GLY A 511 7.91 34.88 28.85
CA GLY A 511 7.64 36.29 28.54
C GLY A 511 6.73 36.48 27.33
N MET A 512 5.92 35.48 26.99
CA MET A 512 4.99 35.49 25.86
C MET A 512 3.67 34.81 26.23
N ASN A 513 2.59 35.14 25.52
CA ASN A 513 1.32 34.45 25.70
C ASN A 513 1.35 33.10 24.95
N VAL A 514 1.34 32.00 25.71
CA VAL A 514 1.36 30.64 25.16
C VAL A 514 -0.02 30.00 24.98
N SER A 515 -1.09 30.62 25.50
CA SER A 515 -2.43 30.02 25.54
C SER A 515 -2.90 29.56 24.16
N ARG A 516 -2.67 30.39 23.15
CA ARG A 516 -3.18 30.20 21.78
C ARG A 516 -2.18 29.54 20.83
N LEU A 517 -1.10 28.96 21.35
CA LEU A 517 -0.15 28.23 20.51
C LEU A 517 -0.82 26.96 19.97
N THR A 518 -0.72 26.77 18.66
CA THR A 518 -1.25 25.57 18.00
C THR A 518 -0.50 24.35 18.53
N THR A 519 -1.26 23.37 19.00
CA THR A 519 -0.76 22.21 19.72
C THR A 519 -1.37 20.95 19.13
N PHE A 520 -0.54 19.94 18.92
CA PHE A 520 -0.91 18.66 18.34
C PHE A 520 -0.59 17.52 19.31
N LYS A 521 -1.46 16.52 19.36
CA LYS A 521 -1.14 15.23 20.00
C LYS A 521 -0.15 14.48 19.12
N ILE A 522 0.94 13.99 19.72
CA ILE A 522 1.89 13.11 19.02
C ILE A 522 1.37 11.66 19.04
N TYR A 523 0.68 11.28 20.12
CA TYR A 523 0.08 9.96 20.30
C TYR A 523 -1.46 10.06 20.28
N GLY A 524 -2.04 10.37 19.11
CA GLY A 524 -3.48 10.70 18.97
C GLY A 524 -4.46 9.63 19.45
N ASN A 525 -4.06 8.35 19.42
CA ASN A 525 -4.90 7.23 19.81
C ASN A 525 -4.77 6.82 21.29
N MET A 526 -3.79 7.36 22.02
CA MET A 526 -3.60 7.07 23.44
C MET A 526 -4.47 7.99 24.32
N THR A 527 -4.94 7.42 25.42
CA THR A 527 -5.77 8.05 26.45
C THR A 527 -5.08 7.96 27.80
N THR A 528 -5.61 8.65 28.81
CA THR A 528 -5.03 8.66 30.15
C THR A 528 -5.13 7.32 30.88
N VAL A 529 -5.94 6.37 30.38
CA VAL A 529 -6.00 5.00 30.92
C VAL A 529 -4.87 4.11 30.40
N ASP A 530 -4.23 4.48 29.28
CA ASP A 530 -3.12 3.75 28.66
C ASP A 530 -1.85 3.91 29.49
N SER A 531 -1.73 3.08 30.53
CA SER A 531 -0.68 3.13 31.54
C SER A 531 0.11 1.82 31.67
N THR A 532 -0.35 0.76 31.01
CA THR A 532 0.33 -0.53 30.94
C THR A 532 0.30 -1.11 29.52
N SER A 533 1.30 -1.92 29.19
CA SER A 533 1.35 -2.70 27.94
C SER A 533 1.70 -4.16 28.28
N VAL A 534 1.19 -5.12 27.50
CA VAL A 534 1.56 -6.53 27.61
C VAL A 534 2.69 -6.80 26.63
N THR A 535 3.84 -7.24 27.14
CA THR A 535 4.99 -7.58 26.31
C THR A 535 4.73 -8.85 25.50
N ARG A 536 5.56 -9.11 24.49
CA ARG A 536 5.53 -10.36 23.71
C ARG A 536 5.63 -11.63 24.58
N LEU A 537 6.19 -11.54 25.79
CA LEU A 537 6.34 -12.66 26.72
C LEU A 537 5.12 -12.83 27.66
N GLY A 538 4.08 -12.02 27.49
CA GLY A 538 2.88 -12.04 28.32
C GLY A 538 3.00 -11.21 29.61
N ASP A 539 4.16 -10.63 29.90
CA ASP A 539 4.35 -9.79 31.08
C ASP A 539 3.66 -8.43 30.90
N THR A 540 2.93 -7.99 31.92
CA THR A 540 2.40 -6.63 31.96
C THR A 540 3.48 -5.66 32.47
N ILE A 541 3.85 -4.69 31.65
CA ILE A 541 4.79 -3.62 32.00
C ILE A 541 4.06 -2.28 32.13
N LYS A 542 4.57 -1.42 33.00
CA LYS A 542 4.13 -0.03 33.06
C LYS A 542 4.73 0.74 31.89
N ILE A 543 3.89 1.48 31.16
CA ILE A 543 4.33 2.44 30.15
C ILE A 543 4.31 3.85 30.75
N SER A 544 5.20 4.71 30.28
CA SER A 544 5.17 6.12 30.68
C SER A 544 3.89 6.78 30.19
N ASP A 545 3.51 7.91 30.79
CA ASP A 545 2.32 8.69 30.39
C ASP A 545 2.55 9.41 29.03
N LEU A 546 2.85 8.66 27.98
CA LEU A 546 3.22 9.17 26.65
C LEU A 546 2.13 10.06 26.04
N TRP A 547 0.86 9.79 26.37
CA TRP A 547 -0.30 10.60 26.01
C TRP A 547 -0.22 12.07 26.49
N ALA A 548 0.65 12.39 27.46
CA ALA A 548 0.93 13.75 27.91
C ALA A 548 2.14 14.39 27.20
N THR A 549 2.50 13.89 26.01
CA THR A 549 3.52 14.48 25.13
C THR A 549 2.84 15.19 23.97
N LEU A 550 3.11 16.48 23.82
CA LEU A 550 2.45 17.35 22.84
C LEU A 550 3.49 18.02 21.95
N SER A 551 3.12 18.26 20.69
CA SER A 551 3.89 19.06 19.72
C SER A 551 3.31 20.47 19.71
N VAL A 552 4.07 21.46 20.16
CA VAL A 552 3.63 22.87 20.26
C VAL A 552 4.35 23.73 19.24
N ILE A 553 3.58 24.49 18.45
CA ILE A 553 4.11 25.40 17.42
C ILE A 553 4.25 26.81 17.99
N PHE A 554 5.50 27.28 18.05
CA PHE A 554 5.86 28.61 18.50
C PHE A 554 5.88 29.63 17.34
N PRO A 555 5.79 30.95 17.62
CA PRO A 555 5.91 31.98 16.60
C PRO A 555 7.26 31.93 15.88
N LYS A 556 7.29 32.22 14.57
CA LYS A 556 8.48 32.12 13.69
C LYS A 556 9.73 32.90 14.15
N ASN A 557 9.56 33.91 15.01
CA ASN A 557 10.67 34.74 15.53
C ASN A 557 11.14 34.30 16.92
N SER A 558 10.68 33.15 17.42
CA SER A 558 11.06 32.65 18.75
C SER A 558 12.45 32.02 18.71
N ASP A 559 13.28 32.30 19.71
CA ASP A 559 14.52 31.53 19.92
C ASP A 559 14.16 30.18 20.55
N ILE A 560 14.04 29.15 19.70
CA ILE A 560 13.58 27.83 20.12
C ILE A 560 14.55 27.17 21.10
N THR A 561 15.85 27.41 20.99
CA THR A 561 16.83 26.92 21.96
C THR A 561 16.55 27.52 23.33
N GLN A 562 16.38 28.84 23.40
CA GLN A 562 16.07 29.53 24.66
C GLN A 562 14.70 29.10 25.24
N VAL A 563 13.69 28.89 24.39
CA VAL A 563 12.38 28.37 24.79
C VAL A 563 12.56 26.99 25.45
N ILE A 564 13.26 26.07 24.79
CA ILE A 564 13.53 24.72 25.31
C ILE A 564 14.27 24.79 26.65
N ASP A 565 15.33 25.61 26.76
CA ASP A 565 16.10 25.77 27.99
C ASP A 565 15.21 26.26 29.15
N ASN A 566 14.35 27.26 28.91
CA ASN A 566 13.42 27.78 29.91
C ASN A 566 12.38 26.74 30.33
N LEU A 567 11.76 26.03 29.37
CA LEU A 567 10.79 24.96 29.65
C LEU A 567 11.42 23.85 30.51
N ASN A 568 12.67 23.49 30.22
CA ASN A 568 13.42 22.49 30.98
C ASN A 568 13.76 22.91 32.41
N THR A 569 13.54 24.17 32.81
CA THR A 569 13.62 24.61 34.21
C THR A 569 12.33 24.36 35.00
N MET A 570 11.20 24.11 34.34
CA MET A 570 9.87 23.96 34.94
C MET A 570 9.60 22.51 35.41
N ARG A 571 10.56 21.90 36.12
CA ARG A 571 10.61 20.45 36.44
C ARG A 571 9.39 19.87 37.17
N ASN A 572 8.58 20.71 37.81
CA ASN A 572 7.36 20.29 38.50
C ASN A 572 6.17 20.08 37.55
N MET A 573 6.22 20.65 36.35
CA MET A 573 5.11 20.60 35.37
C MET A 573 5.55 20.09 33.99
N ILE A 574 6.84 20.15 33.67
CA ILE A 574 7.42 19.73 32.39
C ILE A 574 8.60 18.82 32.70
N HIS A 575 8.56 17.60 32.19
CA HIS A 575 9.67 16.65 32.28
C HIS A 575 10.81 17.07 31.35
N TYR A 576 10.47 17.35 30.09
CA TYR A 576 11.38 17.88 29.10
C TYR A 576 10.66 18.65 27.98
N GLY A 577 11.37 19.60 27.39
CA GLY A 577 11.12 20.15 26.06
C GLY A 577 12.31 19.83 25.15
N GLU A 578 12.06 19.48 23.89
CA GLU A 578 13.09 19.15 22.91
C GLU A 578 12.69 19.53 21.48
N PHE A 579 13.67 19.57 20.59
CA PHE A 579 13.43 19.77 19.16
C PHE A 579 12.71 18.57 18.56
N ASN A 580 11.78 18.81 17.63
CA ASN A 580 11.28 17.74 16.76
C ASN A 580 12.36 17.42 15.70
N HIS A 581 13.24 16.48 16.02
CA HIS A 581 14.31 16.06 15.11
C HIS A 581 13.75 15.36 13.87
N ILE A 582 14.39 15.62 12.73
CA ILE A 582 14.03 15.00 11.46
C ILE A 582 14.92 13.78 11.27
N GLY A 583 14.30 12.59 11.22
CA GLY A 583 14.98 11.37 10.85
C GLY A 583 15.15 11.24 9.35
N LYS A 584 16.10 10.41 8.91
CA LYS A 584 16.22 9.95 7.52
C LYS A 584 15.98 8.46 7.47
N PHE A 585 15.36 7.99 6.39
CA PHE A 585 15.33 6.57 6.09
C PHE A 585 16.77 6.12 5.79
N PHE A 586 17.25 5.11 6.51
CA PHE A 586 18.51 4.45 6.19
C PHE A 586 18.16 3.27 5.26
N GLY A 587 18.74 3.22 4.06
CA GLY A 587 18.55 2.12 3.10
C GLY A 587 17.97 2.53 1.74
N GLU A 588 17.32 3.69 1.66
CA GLU A 588 16.89 4.24 0.37
C GLU A 588 18.10 4.75 -0.42
N PRO A 589 18.25 4.36 -1.70
CA PRO A 589 19.31 4.88 -2.53
C PRO A 589 19.13 6.39 -2.77
N ASN A 590 20.24 7.13 -2.78
CA ASN A 590 20.23 8.58 -3.05
C ASN A 590 20.16 8.95 -4.56
N ASP A 591 19.92 7.94 -5.40
CA ASP A 591 19.91 7.99 -6.86
C ASP A 591 18.63 8.70 -7.36
N PRO A 592 18.73 9.85 -8.07
CA PRO A 592 17.57 10.72 -8.34
C PRO A 592 16.41 10.09 -9.12
N LEU A 593 16.67 9.12 -10.01
CA LEU A 593 15.65 8.50 -10.86
C LEU A 593 14.96 7.31 -10.18
N TYR A 594 15.46 6.84 -9.04
CA TYR A 594 14.86 5.73 -8.31
C TYR A 594 13.38 6.02 -7.98
N PHE A 595 13.10 7.13 -7.30
CA PHE A 595 11.74 7.48 -6.85
C PHE A 595 10.80 7.89 -7.99
N THR A 596 11.32 8.55 -9.02
CA THR A 596 10.48 9.13 -10.08
C THR A 596 10.21 8.17 -11.22
N SER A 597 11.11 7.19 -11.44
CA SER A 597 11.15 6.44 -12.69
C SER A 597 11.38 4.94 -12.55
N GLN A 598 11.71 4.45 -11.35
CA GLN A 598 11.86 3.01 -11.06
C GLN A 598 10.80 2.51 -10.09
N ILE A 599 9.56 3.00 -10.21
CA ILE A 599 8.45 2.63 -9.31
C ILE A 599 8.18 1.12 -9.27
N GLY A 600 8.50 0.37 -10.34
CA GLY A 600 8.46 -1.10 -10.39
C GLY A 600 9.46 -1.79 -9.46
N LEU A 601 10.34 -1.05 -8.78
CA LEU A 601 11.19 -1.60 -7.73
C LEU A 601 10.50 -1.66 -6.36
N PHE A 602 9.61 -0.72 -6.04
CA PHE A 602 9.12 -0.53 -4.66
C PHE A 602 7.60 -0.35 -4.50
N ASP A 603 6.88 -0.05 -5.57
CA ASP A 603 5.43 0.13 -5.51
C ASP A 603 4.70 -1.18 -5.12
N SER A 604 3.63 -1.07 -4.32
CA SER A 604 2.89 -2.23 -3.82
C SER A 604 2.01 -2.91 -4.88
N ILE A 605 1.52 -2.15 -5.86
CA ILE A 605 0.61 -2.64 -6.90
C ILE A 605 1.36 -3.31 -8.03
N HIS A 606 2.48 -2.73 -8.49
CA HIS A 606 3.20 -3.19 -9.69
C HIS A 606 4.70 -3.40 -9.50
N GLY A 607 5.22 -3.19 -8.28
CA GLY A 607 6.62 -3.36 -7.95
C GLY A 607 7.01 -4.73 -7.43
N ILE A 608 8.31 -4.95 -7.29
CA ILE A 608 8.92 -6.23 -6.88
C ILE A 608 9.35 -6.27 -5.41
N ASN A 609 8.97 -5.27 -4.60
CA ASN A 609 9.35 -5.15 -3.20
C ASN A 609 10.89 -5.27 -2.96
N VAL A 610 11.68 -4.54 -3.74
CA VAL A 610 13.15 -4.59 -3.60
C VAL A 610 13.62 -3.97 -2.28
N ARG A 611 12.86 -3.03 -1.69
CA ARG A 611 13.20 -2.38 -0.42
C ARG A 611 13.36 -3.39 0.72
N GLY A 612 12.39 -4.30 0.85
CA GLY A 612 12.48 -5.37 1.85
C GLY A 612 13.69 -6.29 1.66
N ALA A 613 14.25 -6.36 0.45
CA ALA A 613 15.48 -7.09 0.19
C ALA A 613 16.73 -6.28 0.56
N TRP A 614 16.74 -4.99 0.22
CA TRP A 614 17.87 -4.09 0.47
C TRP A 614 18.13 -3.79 1.95
N ASP A 615 17.13 -3.97 2.82
CA ASP A 615 17.32 -3.98 4.27
C ASP A 615 18.27 -5.10 4.75
N LYS A 616 18.52 -6.10 3.92
CA LYS A 616 19.33 -7.29 4.24
C LYS A 616 20.59 -7.39 3.40
N GLN A 617 20.46 -7.20 2.10
CA GLN A 617 21.54 -7.40 1.16
C GLN A 617 21.36 -6.51 -0.07
N VAL A 618 22.47 -5.93 -0.54
CA VAL A 618 22.51 -5.00 -1.67
C VAL A 618 23.30 -5.54 -2.87
N GLY A 619 23.97 -6.68 -2.68
CA GLY A 619 24.86 -7.33 -3.64
C GLY A 619 26.21 -7.64 -2.98
N ARG A 620 26.99 -8.55 -3.56
CA ARG A 620 28.37 -8.85 -3.12
C ARG A 620 29.26 -9.14 -4.32
N ASP A 621 30.50 -8.67 -4.25
CA ASP A 621 31.48 -8.76 -5.33
C ASP A 621 31.88 -10.20 -5.68
N PHE A 622 31.78 -11.15 -4.76
CA PHE A 622 32.05 -12.56 -5.06
C PHE A 622 31.01 -13.19 -6.00
N ILE A 623 29.80 -12.62 -6.11
CA ILE A 623 28.76 -13.05 -7.06
C ILE A 623 29.01 -12.43 -8.44
N LYS A 624 28.99 -13.25 -9.48
CA LYS A 624 29.20 -12.86 -10.88
C LYS A 624 27.95 -13.07 -11.71
N VAL A 625 27.50 -12.02 -12.38
CA VAL A 625 26.35 -12.07 -13.30
C VAL A 625 26.82 -11.83 -14.73
N ALA A 626 26.62 -12.82 -15.60
CA ALA A 626 26.86 -12.67 -17.03
C ALA A 626 25.64 -12.06 -17.72
N VAL A 627 25.87 -11.02 -18.51
CA VAL A 627 24.89 -10.45 -19.43
C VAL A 627 25.27 -10.87 -20.84
N VAL A 628 24.54 -11.85 -21.38
CA VAL A 628 24.70 -12.30 -22.76
C VAL A 628 23.75 -11.49 -23.62
N ASP A 629 24.26 -10.45 -24.29
CA ASP A 629 23.46 -9.49 -25.06
C ASP A 629 24.32 -8.84 -26.17
N LYS A 630 23.97 -7.64 -26.63
CA LYS A 630 24.70 -6.84 -27.63
C LYS A 630 25.69 -5.86 -26.96
N GLY A 631 26.26 -6.26 -25.83
CA GLY A 631 27.31 -5.54 -25.10
C GLY A 631 26.82 -4.40 -24.19
N ILE A 632 27.57 -4.17 -23.11
CA ILE A 632 27.31 -3.13 -22.09
C ILE A 632 28.29 -1.97 -22.25
N ASN A 633 27.79 -0.73 -22.23
CA ASN A 633 28.65 0.45 -22.06
C ASN A 633 29.07 0.58 -20.59
N TRP A 634 30.23 0.01 -20.25
CA TRP A 634 30.78 0.07 -18.90
C TRP A 634 31.23 1.47 -18.45
N ARG A 635 31.26 2.46 -19.35
CA ARG A 635 31.61 3.86 -19.02
C ARG A 635 30.42 4.70 -18.55
N HIS A 636 29.23 4.11 -18.50
CA HIS A 636 28.06 4.81 -17.97
C HIS A 636 28.28 5.19 -16.51
N GLU A 637 27.84 6.39 -16.11
CA GLU A 637 28.10 6.96 -14.78
C GLU A 637 27.53 6.09 -13.64
N ASP A 638 26.38 5.47 -13.86
CA ASP A 638 25.80 4.51 -12.93
C ASP A 638 26.57 3.19 -12.78
N PHE A 639 27.59 2.91 -13.59
CA PHE A 639 28.41 1.71 -13.40
C PHE A 639 29.70 1.98 -12.65
N GLY A 640 30.11 3.26 -12.48
CA GLY A 640 31.38 3.58 -11.87
C GLY A 640 31.94 4.95 -12.25
N ASP A 641 33.25 5.12 -12.05
CA ASP A 641 33.97 6.38 -12.33
C ASP A 641 34.28 6.62 -13.82
N GLY A 642 33.69 5.84 -14.72
CA GLY A 642 33.98 5.85 -16.16
C GLY A 642 35.27 5.11 -16.56
N THR A 643 35.97 4.48 -15.60
CA THR A 643 37.10 3.57 -15.85
C THR A 643 36.68 2.12 -15.60
N LEU A 644 37.31 1.15 -16.27
CA LEU A 644 36.93 -0.26 -16.09
C LEU A 644 37.25 -0.78 -14.68
N ASN A 645 38.36 -0.31 -14.07
CA ASN A 645 38.74 -0.72 -12.71
C ASN A 645 37.81 -0.13 -11.64
N GLY A 646 37.23 1.04 -11.91
CA GLY A 646 36.25 1.68 -11.04
C GLY A 646 34.81 1.36 -11.43
N SER A 647 34.59 0.35 -12.28
CA SER A 647 33.27 -0.07 -12.76
C SER A 647 32.83 -1.42 -12.19
N VAL A 648 31.54 -1.58 -11.97
CA VAL A 648 30.90 -2.85 -11.59
C VAL A 648 31.01 -3.92 -12.70
N ILE A 649 31.17 -3.47 -13.96
CA ILE A 649 31.56 -4.34 -15.08
C ILE A 649 33.05 -4.60 -14.98
N SER A 650 33.41 -5.87 -14.77
CA SER A 650 34.79 -6.29 -14.44
C SER A 650 35.40 -7.27 -15.46
N GLY A 651 34.68 -7.62 -16.52
CA GLY A 651 35.18 -8.52 -17.55
C GLY A 651 34.12 -8.99 -18.54
N GLY A 652 34.46 -10.04 -19.30
CA GLY A 652 33.62 -10.63 -20.33
C GLY A 652 34.34 -10.78 -21.67
N LYS A 653 33.58 -11.02 -22.74
CA LYS A 653 34.12 -11.36 -24.06
C LYS A 653 33.22 -10.87 -25.20
N ASP A 654 33.84 -10.35 -26.25
CA ASP A 654 33.14 -9.89 -27.45
C ASP A 654 33.31 -10.90 -28.59
N TYR A 655 32.20 -11.47 -29.09
CA TYR A 655 32.19 -12.46 -30.19
C TYR A 655 31.86 -11.83 -31.55
N THR A 656 31.85 -10.50 -31.63
CA THR A 656 31.65 -9.77 -32.89
C THR A 656 32.98 -9.39 -33.56
N LEU A 657 34.09 -9.40 -32.80
CA LEU A 657 35.44 -9.06 -33.23
C LEU A 657 36.34 -10.30 -33.23
N ASP A 658 37.32 -10.37 -34.14
CA ASP A 658 38.28 -11.51 -34.24
C ASP A 658 39.31 -11.55 -33.08
N ASN A 659 39.23 -10.64 -32.10
CA ASN A 659 40.13 -10.56 -30.94
C ASN A 659 39.39 -10.88 -29.62
N TYR A 660 39.88 -11.91 -28.93
CA TYR A 660 39.15 -12.69 -27.92
C TYR A 660 39.12 -12.10 -26.49
N GLY A 661 38.85 -10.80 -26.31
CA GLY A 661 38.64 -10.21 -24.98
C GLY A 661 38.15 -8.76 -25.04
N ILE A 662 37.56 -8.25 -23.93
CA ILE A 662 37.26 -6.81 -23.80
C ILE A 662 38.61 -6.06 -23.80
N ASN A 663 38.91 -5.36 -24.89
CA ASN A 663 40.17 -4.64 -25.01
C ASN A 663 40.12 -3.35 -24.18
N LEU A 664 40.88 -3.37 -23.07
CA LEU A 664 41.02 -2.29 -22.07
C LEU A 664 41.40 -0.92 -22.67
N ASN A 665 41.96 -0.89 -23.88
CA ASN A 665 42.45 0.32 -24.55
C ASN A 665 41.57 0.78 -25.72
N ASP A 666 40.44 0.11 -26.00
CA ASP A 666 39.64 0.47 -27.18
C ASP A 666 38.77 1.71 -26.93
N SER A 667 38.87 2.64 -27.88
CA SER A 667 38.11 3.88 -27.92
C SER A 667 36.65 3.67 -28.30
N VAL A 668 36.31 2.51 -28.88
CA VAL A 668 34.95 2.14 -29.31
C VAL A 668 34.51 0.91 -28.55
N VAL A 669 33.61 1.08 -27.57
CA VAL A 669 32.96 -0.07 -26.93
C VAL A 669 31.90 -0.59 -27.89
N ASN A 670 31.96 -1.88 -28.26
CA ASN A 670 30.88 -2.51 -29.02
C ASN A 670 29.72 -2.84 -28.07
N ALA A 671 29.01 -1.78 -27.66
CA ALA A 671 27.87 -1.80 -26.76
C ALA A 671 26.60 -1.38 -27.48
N SER A 672 25.47 -1.76 -26.92
CA SER A 672 24.16 -1.35 -27.40
C SER A 672 23.35 -0.75 -26.28
N VAL A 673 22.36 0.06 -26.65
CA VAL A 673 21.36 0.56 -25.70
C VAL A 673 20.62 -0.56 -24.97
N HIS A 674 20.36 -1.68 -25.65
CA HIS A 674 19.66 -2.83 -25.07
C HIS A 674 20.51 -3.50 -23.97
N GLY A 675 21.71 -4.00 -24.33
CA GLY A 675 22.61 -4.66 -23.38
C GLY A 675 23.01 -3.76 -22.21
N THR A 676 23.21 -2.47 -22.46
CA THR A 676 23.53 -1.51 -21.39
C THR A 676 22.36 -1.38 -20.41
N ALA A 677 21.12 -1.24 -20.89
CA ALA A 677 19.94 -1.21 -20.03
C ALA A 677 19.75 -2.50 -19.21
N ILE A 678 20.07 -3.67 -19.78
CA ILE A 678 20.04 -4.94 -19.03
C ILE A 678 21.05 -4.89 -17.87
N GLY A 679 22.28 -4.43 -18.13
CA GLY A 679 23.30 -4.24 -17.10
C GLY A 679 22.85 -3.28 -16.00
N GLY A 680 22.21 -2.16 -16.37
CA GLY A 680 21.73 -1.15 -15.42
C GLY A 680 20.67 -1.68 -14.45
N ILE A 681 19.68 -2.44 -14.95
CA ILE A 681 18.63 -3.04 -14.10
C ILE A 681 19.25 -3.99 -13.07
N ILE A 682 20.22 -4.81 -13.48
CA ILE A 682 20.85 -5.80 -12.61
C ILE A 682 21.76 -5.12 -11.59
N GLY A 683 22.63 -4.20 -12.03
CA GLY A 683 23.82 -3.83 -11.28
C GLY A 683 24.28 -2.38 -11.40
N ALA A 684 23.44 -1.43 -11.82
CA ALA A 684 23.75 -0.01 -11.59
C ALA A 684 24.04 0.25 -10.11
N LEU A 685 25.15 0.94 -9.83
CA LEU A 685 25.62 1.25 -8.48
C LEU A 685 24.59 2.08 -7.74
N ARG A 686 24.34 1.71 -6.48
CA ARG A 686 23.48 2.47 -5.59
C ARG A 686 24.30 3.48 -4.80
N ASN A 687 23.59 4.50 -4.33
CA ASN A 687 24.11 5.50 -3.42
C ASN A 687 25.26 6.34 -3.99
N ASN A 688 25.34 6.44 -5.32
CA ASN A 688 26.35 7.22 -6.04
C ASN A 688 25.91 8.67 -6.34
N GLY A 689 24.66 9.03 -6.02
CA GLY A 689 24.08 10.35 -6.20
C GLY A 689 23.67 10.69 -7.63
N VAL A 690 23.66 9.71 -8.55
CA VAL A 690 23.31 9.89 -9.96
C VAL A 690 22.34 8.80 -10.41
N GLY A 691 21.56 9.10 -11.46
CA GLY A 691 20.82 8.09 -12.19
C GLY A 691 19.87 7.18 -11.43
N ILE A 692 19.97 5.89 -11.75
CA ILE A 692 19.12 4.79 -11.32
C ILE A 692 19.86 3.86 -10.36
N SER A 693 19.08 3.09 -9.60
CA SER A 693 19.58 2.03 -8.73
C SER A 693 19.38 0.66 -9.37
N GLY A 694 20.46 -0.12 -9.46
CA GLY A 694 20.40 -1.53 -9.85
C GLY A 694 20.00 -2.41 -8.67
N ILE A 695 19.32 -3.51 -8.96
CA ILE A 695 18.77 -4.41 -7.93
C ILE A 695 19.88 -5.02 -7.06
N SER A 696 21.00 -5.41 -7.66
CA SER A 696 22.15 -6.03 -6.99
C SER A 696 23.45 -5.24 -7.16
N GLY A 697 23.33 -3.95 -7.50
CA GLY A 697 24.49 -3.09 -7.82
C GLY A 697 25.33 -2.68 -6.62
N GLY A 698 24.86 -2.91 -5.40
CA GLY A 698 25.54 -2.57 -4.16
C GLY A 698 25.74 -1.08 -3.95
N ASP A 699 26.13 -0.71 -2.73
CA ASP A 699 26.39 0.68 -2.37
C ASP A 699 27.85 1.05 -2.66
N ILE A 700 28.07 2.30 -3.06
CA ILE A 700 29.40 2.91 -3.03
C ILE A 700 29.65 3.45 -1.61
N ASP A 701 30.68 2.93 -0.94
CA ASP A 701 31.13 3.45 0.35
C ASP A 701 32.66 3.66 0.39
N SER A 702 33.19 4.01 1.56
CA SER A 702 34.63 4.25 1.77
C SER A 702 35.54 3.05 1.45
N SER A 703 34.98 1.84 1.33
CA SER A 703 35.65 0.60 0.97
C SER A 703 35.61 0.27 -0.52
N GLY A 704 34.80 0.98 -1.31
CA GLY A 704 34.68 0.83 -2.77
C GLY A 704 33.30 0.36 -3.21
N ILE A 705 33.25 -0.34 -4.34
CA ILE A 705 32.03 -0.92 -4.90
C ILE A 705 31.75 -2.25 -4.18
N ASN A 706 30.61 -2.34 -3.51
CA ASN A 706 30.19 -3.53 -2.77
C ASN A 706 29.09 -4.34 -3.48
N GLY A 707 28.89 -4.13 -4.78
CA GLY A 707 27.90 -4.81 -5.62
C GLY A 707 28.38 -6.09 -6.31
N VAL A 708 27.48 -6.75 -7.03
CA VAL A 708 27.81 -7.94 -7.85
C VAL A 708 28.75 -7.58 -8.99
N ARG A 709 29.57 -8.52 -9.45
CA ARG A 709 30.40 -8.32 -10.65
C ARG A 709 29.60 -8.61 -11.92
N LEU A 710 29.45 -7.61 -12.79
CA LEU A 710 28.85 -7.82 -14.11
C LEU A 710 29.91 -8.23 -15.14
N LEU A 711 29.60 -9.25 -15.95
CA LEU A 711 30.43 -9.68 -17.07
C LEU A 711 29.66 -9.57 -18.39
N SER A 712 30.21 -8.85 -19.37
CA SER A 712 29.55 -8.58 -20.65
C SER A 712 29.96 -9.60 -21.72
N PHE A 713 29.01 -10.38 -22.24
CA PHE A 713 29.23 -11.32 -23.35
C PHE A 713 28.51 -10.81 -24.61
N THR A 714 29.25 -10.10 -25.46
CA THR A 714 28.72 -9.38 -26.63
C THR A 714 28.51 -10.33 -27.82
N THR A 715 27.29 -10.34 -28.37
CA THR A 715 26.89 -11.13 -29.53
C THR A 715 26.54 -10.23 -30.72
N LYS A 716 26.46 -10.80 -31.94
CA LYS A 716 26.09 -10.05 -33.16
C LYS A 716 24.64 -9.58 -33.10
N SER A 717 24.31 -8.57 -33.90
CA SER A 717 22.97 -7.94 -33.97
C SER A 717 21.81 -8.93 -34.17
N ILE A 718 22.08 -10.08 -34.78
CA ILE A 718 21.18 -11.23 -34.86
C ILE A 718 21.85 -12.39 -34.10
N PRO A 719 21.27 -12.86 -32.98
CA PRO A 719 21.83 -13.97 -32.22
C PRO A 719 21.79 -15.25 -33.06
N SER A 720 22.96 -15.71 -33.51
CA SER A 720 23.11 -17.04 -34.08
C SER A 720 23.35 -18.05 -32.96
N ILE A 721 22.86 -19.28 -33.13
CA ILE A 721 23.09 -20.36 -32.16
C ILE A 721 24.60 -20.53 -31.89
N THR A 722 25.45 -20.43 -32.92
CA THR A 722 26.90 -20.61 -32.76
C THR A 722 27.56 -19.51 -31.91
N ASN A 723 27.21 -18.24 -32.15
CA ASN A 723 27.80 -17.13 -31.38
C ASN A 723 27.27 -17.09 -29.95
N VAL A 724 25.96 -17.33 -29.76
CA VAL A 724 25.35 -17.35 -28.43
C VAL A 724 25.86 -18.55 -27.62
N SER A 725 25.94 -19.74 -28.20
CA SER A 725 26.44 -20.93 -27.50
C SER A 725 27.88 -20.76 -27.00
N ASN A 726 28.75 -20.09 -27.77
CA ASN A 726 30.11 -19.80 -27.32
C ASN A 726 30.14 -18.82 -26.14
N GLY A 727 29.31 -17.78 -26.17
CA GLY A 727 29.17 -16.82 -25.06
C GLY A 727 28.66 -17.47 -23.79
N LEU A 728 27.62 -18.30 -23.90
CA LEU A 728 27.05 -19.05 -22.78
C LEU A 728 28.02 -20.08 -22.21
N TYR A 729 28.74 -20.79 -23.07
CA TYR A 729 29.76 -21.73 -22.64
C TYR A 729 30.87 -21.03 -21.85
N ASP A 730 31.44 -19.96 -22.39
CA ASP A 730 32.51 -19.25 -21.69
C ASP A 730 31.99 -18.62 -20.39
N ALA A 731 30.78 -18.05 -20.37
CA ALA A 731 30.17 -17.52 -19.14
C ALA A 731 30.11 -18.58 -18.04
N ALA A 732 29.47 -19.73 -18.33
CA ALA A 732 29.25 -20.77 -17.34
C ALA A 732 30.54 -21.52 -16.94
N PHE A 733 31.38 -21.88 -17.92
CA PHE A 733 32.48 -22.83 -17.69
C PHE A 733 33.87 -22.17 -17.58
N LEU A 734 34.11 -21.07 -18.29
CA LEU A 734 35.42 -20.40 -18.29
C LEU A 734 35.49 -19.28 -17.24
N PHE A 735 34.44 -18.48 -17.13
CA PHE A 735 34.34 -17.38 -16.17
C PHE A 735 33.66 -17.79 -14.85
N SER A 736 33.00 -18.95 -14.85
CA SER A 736 32.28 -19.52 -13.71
C SER A 736 31.33 -18.50 -13.11
N THR A 737 30.42 -17.98 -13.94
CA THR A 737 29.37 -17.05 -13.50
C THR A 737 28.32 -17.79 -12.70
N ASP A 738 27.79 -17.14 -11.68
CA ASP A 738 26.74 -17.70 -10.83
C ASP A 738 25.36 -17.54 -11.50
N VAL A 739 25.15 -16.41 -12.18
CA VAL A 739 23.90 -16.07 -12.88
C VAL A 739 24.17 -15.66 -14.33
N ILE A 740 23.33 -16.11 -15.26
CA ILE A 740 23.33 -15.69 -16.67
C ILE A 740 21.97 -15.09 -17.00
N ASN A 741 21.96 -13.82 -17.44
CA ASN A 741 20.76 -13.19 -17.99
C ASN A 741 20.71 -13.31 -19.53
N ILE A 742 19.57 -13.72 -20.06
CA ILE A 742 19.29 -13.82 -21.50
C ILE A 742 17.99 -13.07 -21.83
N SER A 743 18.13 -11.85 -22.35
CA SER A 743 17.01 -10.97 -22.69
C SER A 743 16.61 -11.01 -24.17
N PHE A 744 16.79 -12.17 -24.82
CA PHE A 744 16.36 -12.44 -26.19
C PHE A 744 15.91 -13.91 -26.32
N GLY A 745 15.31 -14.26 -27.46
CA GLY A 745 14.95 -15.65 -27.74
C GLY A 745 15.05 -16.03 -29.22
N ILE A 746 15.05 -17.34 -29.45
CA ILE A 746 15.14 -17.98 -30.76
C ILE A 746 13.88 -18.86 -30.92
N PRO A 747 13.04 -18.65 -31.95
CA PRO A 747 11.76 -19.35 -32.08
C PRO A 747 11.87 -20.82 -32.55
N PHE A 748 13.09 -21.36 -32.65
CA PHE A 748 13.34 -22.70 -33.15
C PHE A 748 14.15 -23.51 -32.14
N TYR A 749 13.67 -24.72 -31.87
CA TYR A 749 14.40 -25.69 -31.07
C TYR A 749 15.72 -26.07 -31.75
N ASN A 750 16.80 -26.15 -30.97
CA ASN A 750 18.07 -26.67 -31.42
C ASN A 750 18.69 -27.58 -30.37
N LYS A 751 19.11 -28.77 -30.81
CA LYS A 751 19.64 -29.79 -29.91
C LYS A 751 20.96 -29.40 -29.24
N ALA A 752 21.90 -28.80 -29.97
CA ALA A 752 23.18 -28.37 -29.39
C ALA A 752 22.97 -27.26 -28.35
N PHE A 753 21.97 -26.40 -28.57
CA PHE A 753 21.55 -25.38 -27.60
C PHE A 753 20.93 -26.02 -26.35
N TRP A 754 20.05 -27.02 -26.52
CA TRP A 754 19.46 -27.79 -25.42
C TRP A 754 20.52 -28.50 -24.57
N GLU A 755 21.49 -29.19 -25.19
CA GLU A 755 22.58 -29.89 -24.49
C GLU A 755 23.45 -28.90 -23.69
N LEU A 756 23.69 -27.71 -24.24
CA LEU A 756 24.42 -26.66 -23.55
C LEU A 756 23.69 -26.21 -22.28
N PHE A 757 22.39 -25.88 -22.35
CA PHE A 757 21.64 -25.47 -21.15
C PHE A 757 21.52 -26.56 -20.11
N SER A 758 21.35 -27.82 -20.53
CA SER A 758 21.40 -28.96 -19.60
C SER A 758 22.73 -29.01 -18.84
N ASN A 759 23.85 -28.75 -19.52
CA ASN A 759 25.16 -28.70 -18.88
C ASN A 759 25.37 -27.45 -18.01
N ILE A 760 24.83 -26.28 -18.40
CA ILE A 760 24.88 -25.05 -17.58
C ILE A 760 24.13 -25.27 -16.26
N TYR A 761 22.93 -25.85 -16.33
CA TYR A 761 22.14 -26.21 -15.16
C TYR A 761 22.89 -27.20 -14.24
N ARG A 762 23.50 -28.26 -14.81
CA ARG A 762 24.34 -29.20 -14.05
C ARG A 762 25.60 -28.57 -13.48
N ASN A 763 26.08 -27.49 -14.07
CA ASN A 763 27.18 -26.67 -13.55
C ASN A 763 26.73 -25.72 -12.43
N LYS A 764 25.47 -25.82 -11.98
CA LYS A 764 24.86 -25.01 -10.91
C LYS A 764 24.83 -23.51 -11.23
N CYS A 765 24.89 -23.15 -12.52
CA CYS A 765 24.77 -21.79 -12.98
C CYS A 765 23.31 -21.49 -13.27
N ILE A 766 22.77 -20.44 -12.63
CA ILE A 766 21.35 -20.07 -12.77
C ILE A 766 21.17 -19.25 -14.04
N VAL A 767 20.15 -19.57 -14.83
CA VAL A 767 19.81 -18.81 -16.05
C VAL A 767 18.45 -18.17 -15.88
N SER A 768 18.36 -16.87 -16.15
CA SER A 768 17.10 -16.15 -16.31
C SER A 768 16.90 -15.79 -17.78
N ALA A 769 15.73 -16.10 -18.33
CA ALA A 769 15.42 -15.82 -19.73
C ALA A 769 14.05 -15.16 -19.91
N SER A 770 14.00 -14.16 -20.79
CA SER A 770 12.74 -13.49 -21.18
C SER A 770 11.84 -14.42 -22.00
N SER A 771 10.53 -14.43 -21.71
CA SER A 771 9.58 -15.29 -22.40
C SER A 771 9.36 -14.93 -23.88
N GLY A 772 9.52 -13.65 -24.24
CA GLY A 772 9.34 -13.14 -25.60
C GLY A 772 8.20 -12.13 -25.72
N ASN A 773 8.15 -11.43 -26.84
CA ASN A 773 7.18 -10.37 -27.11
C ASN A 773 6.43 -10.68 -28.42
N ALA A 774 5.10 -10.57 -28.41
CA ALA A 774 4.27 -10.86 -29.57
C ALA A 774 3.14 -9.84 -29.76
N ASP A 775 2.92 -9.41 -31.00
CA ASP A 775 1.95 -8.37 -31.36
C ASP A 775 0.57 -8.93 -31.79
N SER A 776 0.37 -10.24 -31.70
CA SER A 776 -0.92 -10.89 -32.00
C SER A 776 -1.18 -12.12 -31.13
N LEU A 777 -2.45 -12.38 -30.81
CA LEU A 777 -2.87 -13.51 -29.96
C LEU A 777 -2.36 -14.88 -30.46
N SER A 778 -2.28 -15.09 -31.77
CA SER A 778 -1.74 -16.31 -32.38
C SER A 778 -0.25 -16.52 -32.14
N LEU A 779 0.49 -15.46 -31.83
CA LEU A 779 1.94 -15.47 -31.58
C LEU A 779 2.28 -15.36 -30.09
N MET A 780 1.30 -15.16 -29.22
CA MET A 780 1.51 -15.02 -27.77
C MET A 780 1.60 -16.37 -27.05
N ASN A 781 1.29 -17.47 -27.73
CA ASN A 781 1.40 -18.86 -27.25
C ASN A 781 2.30 -19.67 -28.19
N VAL A 782 3.55 -19.21 -28.35
CA VAL A 782 4.57 -19.85 -29.20
C VAL A 782 5.80 -20.16 -28.38
N ARG A 783 6.52 -21.21 -28.78
CA ARG A 783 7.79 -21.56 -28.14
C ARG A 783 8.87 -20.54 -28.50
N ASN A 784 9.62 -20.12 -27.49
CA ASN A 784 10.74 -19.20 -27.62
C ASN A 784 11.90 -19.68 -26.74
N TYR A 785 13.02 -20.03 -27.34
CA TYR A 785 14.14 -20.66 -26.64
C TYR A 785 15.20 -19.61 -26.26
N PRO A 786 15.75 -19.65 -25.03
CA PRO A 786 15.70 -20.77 -24.09
C PRO A 786 14.52 -20.80 -23.11
N ALA A 787 13.66 -19.78 -23.05
CA ALA A 787 12.54 -19.73 -22.10
C ALA A 787 11.50 -20.87 -22.25
N SER A 788 11.53 -21.64 -23.33
CA SER A 788 10.72 -22.85 -23.52
C SER A 788 11.49 -24.17 -23.32
N PHE A 789 12.70 -24.13 -22.77
CA PHE A 789 13.40 -25.33 -22.29
C PHE A 789 12.78 -25.86 -20.98
N PRO A 790 13.17 -27.06 -20.50
CA PRO A 790 12.68 -27.61 -19.24
C PRO A 790 12.72 -26.59 -18.11
N ASP A 791 11.68 -26.65 -17.28
CA ASP A 791 11.39 -25.65 -16.23
C ASP A 791 12.55 -25.50 -15.25
N GLU A 792 13.14 -26.62 -14.86
CA GLU A 792 14.16 -26.64 -13.82
C GLU A 792 15.47 -25.96 -14.26
N TRP A 793 15.67 -25.72 -15.56
CA TRP A 793 16.94 -25.20 -16.10
C TRP A 793 16.99 -23.69 -16.16
N ILE A 794 15.83 -23.06 -16.33
CA ILE A 794 15.72 -21.67 -16.73
C ILE A 794 14.61 -21.04 -15.89
N LEU A 795 14.92 -19.93 -15.23
CA LEU A 795 13.91 -19.03 -14.70
C LEU A 795 13.27 -18.29 -15.88
N LYS A 796 12.01 -18.61 -16.18
CA LYS A 796 11.24 -18.13 -17.33
C LYS A 796 10.43 -16.93 -16.93
N VAL A 797 10.78 -15.79 -17.51
CA VAL A 797 10.31 -14.48 -17.02
C VAL A 797 9.40 -13.82 -18.03
N GLY A 798 8.13 -13.68 -17.66
CA GLY A 798 7.17 -12.83 -18.35
C GLY A 798 7.21 -11.37 -17.87
N GLY A 799 6.48 -10.49 -18.54
CA GLY A 799 6.43 -9.07 -18.21
C GLY A 799 5.13 -8.69 -17.50
N ASN A 800 5.19 -7.80 -16.50
CA ASN A 800 4.00 -7.14 -15.94
C ASN A 800 3.85 -5.68 -16.44
N ASN A 801 2.60 -5.23 -16.44
CA ASN A 801 2.19 -3.86 -16.77
C ASN A 801 2.09 -2.99 -15.49
N ALA A 802 1.65 -1.74 -15.65
CA ALA A 802 1.44 -0.80 -14.54
C ALA A 802 0.26 -1.16 -13.61
N GLN A 803 -0.58 -2.12 -13.98
CA GLN A 803 -1.64 -2.68 -13.11
C GLN A 803 -1.13 -3.89 -12.32
N GLY A 804 0.15 -4.25 -12.46
CA GLY A 804 0.75 -5.39 -11.76
C GLY A 804 0.42 -6.76 -12.35
N THR A 805 -0.41 -6.82 -13.39
CA THR A 805 -0.80 -8.06 -14.11
C THR A 805 0.08 -8.29 -15.33
N ARG A 806 -0.03 -9.45 -15.98
CA ARG A 806 0.77 -9.74 -17.18
C ARG A 806 0.57 -8.66 -18.25
N TRP A 807 1.68 -8.15 -18.78
CA TRP A 807 1.67 -7.26 -19.94
C TRP A 807 1.14 -7.99 -21.16
N TYR A 808 0.20 -7.37 -21.87
CA TYR A 808 -0.54 -7.99 -22.98
C TYR A 808 0.39 -8.70 -23.98
N ASN A 809 1.45 -8.05 -24.49
CA ASN A 809 2.33 -8.65 -25.50
C ASN A 809 3.36 -9.66 -24.94
N SER A 810 3.38 -9.91 -23.63
CA SER A 810 4.27 -10.92 -23.03
C SER A 810 3.86 -12.31 -23.51
N VAL A 811 4.76 -13.05 -24.14
CA VAL A 811 4.51 -14.46 -24.49
C VAL A 811 4.24 -15.24 -23.20
N TYR A 812 3.23 -16.10 -23.25
CA TYR A 812 2.74 -16.91 -22.14
C TYR A 812 2.62 -18.38 -22.57
N ASN A 813 2.24 -19.24 -21.61
CA ASN A 813 2.29 -20.70 -21.70
C ASN A 813 3.73 -21.24 -21.65
N HIS A 814 3.90 -22.56 -21.78
CA HIS A 814 5.21 -23.24 -21.70
C HIS A 814 5.88 -23.11 -20.32
N ASN A 815 5.05 -23.11 -19.27
CA ASN A 815 5.43 -23.01 -17.86
C ASN A 815 6.19 -21.72 -17.55
N ILE A 816 5.54 -20.56 -17.68
CA ILE A 816 6.11 -19.31 -17.13
C ILE A 816 6.26 -19.49 -15.61
N ASP A 817 7.41 -19.11 -15.06
CA ASP A 817 7.64 -19.20 -13.62
C ASP A 817 7.05 -17.99 -12.92
N ILE A 818 7.42 -16.81 -13.39
CA ILE A 818 7.10 -15.52 -12.74
C ILE A 818 7.06 -14.38 -13.77
N ILE A 819 6.45 -13.27 -13.37
CA ILE A 819 6.48 -12.00 -14.12
C ILE A 819 7.21 -10.90 -13.36
N ALA A 820 7.80 -9.96 -14.09
CA ALA A 820 8.52 -8.81 -13.53
C ALA A 820 8.34 -7.53 -14.38
N PRO A 821 8.69 -6.33 -13.86
CA PRO A 821 8.39 -5.06 -14.52
C PRO A 821 8.93 -4.99 -15.94
N SER A 822 8.08 -4.59 -16.90
CA SER A 822 8.42 -4.72 -18.32
C SER A 822 7.95 -3.59 -19.22
N VAL A 823 7.16 -2.64 -18.71
CA VAL A 823 6.57 -1.56 -19.52
C VAL A 823 7.07 -0.18 -19.12
N SER A 824 6.99 0.77 -20.04
CA SER A 824 7.35 2.16 -19.82
C SER A 824 6.54 2.74 -18.65
N GLY A 825 7.22 3.52 -17.81
CA GLY A 825 6.63 4.17 -16.64
C GLY A 825 6.77 3.37 -15.34
N ILE A 826 7.11 2.08 -15.39
CA ILE A 826 7.41 1.29 -14.17
C ILE A 826 8.87 0.88 -14.04
N TRP A 827 9.69 1.06 -15.08
CA TRP A 827 11.13 0.84 -15.00
C TRP A 827 11.88 1.88 -15.84
N GLN A 828 13.11 2.19 -15.45
CA GLN A 828 14.07 2.98 -16.21
C GLN A 828 15.47 2.40 -15.99
N SER A 829 16.34 2.49 -16.99
CA SER A 829 17.72 2.01 -16.92
C SER A 829 18.71 2.85 -17.71
N THR A 830 19.99 2.56 -17.56
CA THR A 830 21.12 3.15 -18.29
C THR A 830 20.97 3.02 -19.81
N SER A 831 21.41 4.04 -20.54
CA SER A 831 21.42 4.11 -22.01
C SER A 831 22.82 3.90 -22.58
N LEU A 832 22.97 4.01 -23.91
CA LEU A 832 24.27 3.92 -24.56
C LEU A 832 25.16 5.14 -24.28
N GLU A 833 24.60 6.33 -24.09
CA GLU A 833 25.40 7.53 -23.72
C GLU A 833 25.70 7.50 -22.22
N ASN A 834 26.87 8.01 -21.82
CA ASN A 834 27.39 7.80 -20.46
C ASN A 834 26.54 8.41 -19.32
N SER A 835 25.64 9.34 -19.63
CA SER A 835 24.80 10.06 -18.66
C SER A 835 23.35 10.16 -19.15
N SER A 836 22.85 9.13 -19.82
CA SER A 836 21.47 9.10 -20.31
C SER A 836 20.75 7.80 -19.98
N TYR A 837 19.42 7.87 -19.92
CA TYR A 837 18.58 6.80 -19.39
C TYR A 837 17.46 6.47 -20.36
N ILE A 838 17.02 5.21 -20.39
CA ILE A 838 15.96 4.71 -21.26
C ILE A 838 14.89 3.94 -20.50
N THR A 839 13.70 3.92 -21.08
CA THR A 839 12.58 3.07 -20.68
C THR A 839 11.94 2.48 -21.95
N GLY A 840 11.09 1.48 -21.82
CA GLY A 840 10.48 0.79 -22.95
C GLY A 840 9.60 -0.38 -22.55
N ASN A 841 9.08 -1.08 -23.55
CA ASN A 841 8.22 -2.23 -23.35
C ASN A 841 8.95 -3.50 -23.83
N GLY A 842 8.99 -4.55 -22.99
CA GLY A 842 9.60 -5.82 -23.36
C GLY A 842 9.85 -6.75 -22.17
N THR A 843 9.61 -8.04 -22.36
CA THR A 843 10.03 -9.09 -21.41
C THR A 843 11.56 -9.16 -21.25
N SER A 844 12.30 -8.63 -22.22
CA SER A 844 13.75 -8.40 -22.14
C SER A 844 14.14 -7.55 -20.94
N PHE A 845 13.28 -6.64 -20.49
CA PHE A 845 13.50 -5.81 -19.29
C PHE A 845 12.97 -6.46 -18.01
N ALA A 846 12.13 -7.50 -18.11
CA ALA A 846 11.66 -8.27 -16.95
C ALA A 846 12.74 -9.25 -16.44
N SER A 847 13.36 -10.03 -17.35
CA SER A 847 14.43 -10.99 -17.01
C SER A 847 15.58 -10.43 -16.14
N PRO A 848 16.12 -9.21 -16.39
CA PRO A 848 17.17 -8.66 -15.53
C PRO A 848 16.69 -8.35 -14.12
N HIS A 849 15.39 -8.11 -13.89
CA HIS A 849 14.88 -7.95 -12.53
C HIS A 849 15.02 -9.25 -11.73
N VAL A 850 14.68 -10.38 -12.37
CA VAL A 850 14.84 -11.72 -11.78
C VAL A 850 16.32 -12.07 -11.62
N SER A 851 17.18 -11.73 -12.58
CA SER A 851 18.63 -11.95 -12.48
C SER A 851 19.25 -11.19 -11.30
N GLY A 852 18.85 -9.93 -11.10
CA GLY A 852 19.28 -9.14 -9.94
C GLY A 852 18.77 -9.72 -8.62
N ALA A 853 17.51 -10.16 -8.57
CA ALA A 853 16.93 -10.82 -7.39
C ALA A 853 17.66 -12.12 -7.03
N THR A 854 17.95 -12.97 -8.02
CA THR A 854 18.76 -14.18 -7.85
C THR A 854 20.14 -13.85 -7.29
N ALA A 855 20.79 -12.81 -7.83
CA ALA A 855 22.11 -12.40 -7.37
C ALA A 855 22.08 -11.89 -5.90
N LEU A 856 21.01 -11.24 -5.46
CA LEU A 856 20.79 -10.88 -4.06
C LEU A 856 20.60 -12.10 -3.15
N LEU A 857 19.81 -13.09 -3.59
CA LEU A 857 19.61 -14.35 -2.84
C LEU A 857 20.94 -15.07 -2.62
N LEU A 858 21.76 -15.21 -3.67
CA LEU A 858 23.10 -15.80 -3.57
C LEU A 858 24.04 -14.97 -2.69
N SER A 859 23.98 -13.64 -2.81
CA SER A 859 24.77 -12.71 -2.00
C SER A 859 24.42 -12.80 -0.51
N GLN A 860 23.16 -13.07 -0.18
CA GLN A 860 22.69 -13.21 1.19
C GLN A 860 22.99 -14.60 1.74
N HIS A 861 22.58 -15.65 1.02
CA HIS A 861 22.66 -17.03 1.44
C HIS A 861 23.97 -17.69 0.97
N SER A 862 25.07 -17.18 1.52
CA SER A 862 26.39 -17.77 1.33
C SER A 862 27.11 -17.93 2.65
N LYS A 863 27.95 -18.97 2.74
CA LYS A 863 28.90 -19.18 3.86
C LYS A 863 29.85 -18.01 4.05
N GLU A 864 30.12 -17.25 2.98
CA GLU A 864 30.91 -16.03 3.07
C GLU A 864 30.16 -14.92 3.81
N THR A 865 28.85 -14.83 3.65
CA THR A 865 28.05 -13.79 4.31
C THR A 865 27.68 -14.20 5.74
N ASN A 866 27.29 -15.46 5.96
CA ASN A 866 26.94 -15.97 7.27
C ASN A 866 27.27 -17.47 7.40
N ILE A 867 28.07 -17.81 8.42
CA ILE A 867 28.53 -19.18 8.68
C ILE A 867 27.40 -20.15 9.07
N LEU A 868 26.25 -19.63 9.49
CA LEU A 868 25.08 -20.44 9.84
C LEU A 868 24.32 -20.95 8.62
N TYR A 869 24.57 -20.41 7.43
CA TYR A 869 24.05 -20.99 6.20
C TYR A 869 24.82 -22.27 5.88
N PRO A 870 24.16 -23.43 5.91
CA PRO A 870 24.84 -24.71 5.83
C PRO A 870 25.45 -24.96 4.45
N ASN A 871 24.91 -24.35 3.39
CA ASN A 871 25.35 -24.47 1.99
C ASN A 871 24.99 -23.19 1.18
N ASP A 872 25.62 -23.02 0.02
CA ASP A 872 25.20 -21.99 -0.96
C ASP A 872 23.99 -22.51 -1.75
N LEU A 873 23.08 -21.63 -2.17
CA LEU A 873 21.85 -22.03 -2.88
C LEU A 873 22.15 -22.68 -4.23
N ALA A 874 21.44 -23.76 -4.53
CA ALA A 874 21.41 -24.42 -5.84
C ALA A 874 20.36 -23.76 -6.76
N PRO A 875 20.42 -23.98 -8.09
CA PRO A 875 19.44 -23.42 -9.02
C PRO A 875 17.98 -23.73 -8.66
N GLU A 876 17.72 -24.95 -8.20
CA GLU A 876 16.39 -25.40 -7.79
C GLU A 876 15.91 -24.67 -6.53
N ASP A 877 16.83 -24.32 -5.62
CA ASP A 877 16.46 -23.56 -4.41
C ASP A 877 16.01 -22.14 -4.78
N ILE A 878 16.71 -21.50 -5.72
CA ILE A 878 16.35 -20.17 -6.20
C ILE A 878 14.98 -20.22 -6.87
N ASP A 879 14.76 -21.20 -7.75
CA ASP A 879 13.52 -21.37 -8.48
C ASP A 879 12.32 -21.54 -7.54
N GLU A 880 12.40 -22.49 -6.60
CA GLU A 880 11.35 -22.76 -5.62
C GLU A 880 11.07 -21.57 -4.69
N ILE A 881 12.12 -20.87 -4.25
CA ILE A 881 11.97 -19.69 -3.40
C ILE A 881 11.30 -18.54 -4.14
N LEU A 882 11.73 -18.24 -5.36
CA LEU A 882 11.14 -17.16 -6.16
C LEU A 882 9.68 -17.45 -6.52
N LYS A 883 9.35 -18.71 -6.87
CA LYS A 883 7.98 -19.15 -7.17
C LYS A 883 7.07 -19.04 -5.95
N ARG A 884 7.53 -19.54 -4.79
CA ARG A 884 6.74 -19.56 -3.55
C ARG A 884 6.46 -18.17 -2.99
N THR A 885 7.40 -17.25 -3.16
CA THR A 885 7.31 -15.90 -2.60
C THR A 885 6.70 -14.90 -3.57
N ALA A 886 6.46 -15.29 -4.82
CA ALA A 886 5.80 -14.44 -5.80
C ALA A 886 4.41 -13.98 -5.32
N THR A 887 4.07 -12.72 -5.59
CA THR A 887 2.74 -12.18 -5.38
C THR A 887 1.79 -12.83 -6.39
N PRO A 888 0.79 -13.62 -5.95
CA PRO A 888 -0.11 -14.34 -6.84
C PRO A 888 -0.88 -13.39 -7.77
N ILE A 889 -1.06 -13.78 -9.03
CA ILE A 889 -1.85 -13.04 -10.02
C ILE A 889 -2.89 -14.00 -10.58
N ASP A 890 -4.16 -13.73 -10.30
CA ASP A 890 -5.31 -14.56 -10.66
C ASP A 890 -6.14 -13.96 -11.81
N ASN A 891 -5.62 -12.94 -12.49
CA ASN A 891 -6.28 -12.30 -13.62
C ASN A 891 -5.33 -12.06 -14.80
N ASP A 892 -5.87 -12.19 -16.01
CA ASP A 892 -5.15 -11.93 -17.25
C ASP A 892 -6.10 -11.34 -18.31
N VAL A 893 -5.60 -10.41 -19.12
CA VAL A 893 -6.37 -9.76 -20.20
C VAL A 893 -6.96 -10.77 -21.19
N VAL A 894 -6.29 -11.89 -21.42
CA VAL A 894 -6.75 -12.98 -22.30
C VAL A 894 -7.45 -14.09 -21.50
N GLY A 895 -6.97 -14.36 -20.28
CA GLY A 895 -7.47 -15.44 -19.43
C GLY A 895 -8.76 -15.16 -18.66
N GLY A 896 -9.12 -13.88 -18.47
CA GLY A 896 -10.19 -13.47 -17.56
C GLY A 896 -9.70 -13.42 -16.09
N ASN A 897 -10.66 -13.38 -15.17
CA ASN A 897 -10.42 -13.28 -13.71
C ASN A 897 -10.57 -14.67 -13.04
N ASN A 898 -10.12 -14.78 -11.77
CA ASN A 898 -10.20 -15.99 -10.94
C ASN A 898 -9.43 -17.21 -11.48
N LEU A 899 -8.26 -16.98 -12.07
CA LEU A 899 -7.32 -17.99 -12.52
C LEU A 899 -6.64 -18.69 -11.34
N THR A 900 -6.54 -20.01 -11.39
CA THR A 900 -5.78 -20.79 -10.40
C THR A 900 -4.29 -20.45 -10.46
N VAL A 901 -3.64 -20.23 -9.32
CA VAL A 901 -2.18 -19.98 -9.27
C VAL A 901 -1.46 -21.29 -8.88
N PRO A 902 -0.41 -21.70 -9.61
CA PRO A 902 0.14 -21.06 -10.80
C PRO A 902 -0.79 -21.19 -12.03
N ASN A 903 -0.78 -20.17 -12.90
CA ASN A 903 -1.48 -20.21 -14.19
C ASN A 903 -0.52 -20.08 -15.36
N LYS A 904 -0.98 -20.45 -16.56
CA LYS A 904 -0.18 -20.40 -17.79
C LYS A 904 0.21 -18.98 -18.23
N TYR A 905 -0.39 -17.92 -17.67
CA TYR A 905 -0.14 -16.54 -18.08
C TYR A 905 0.98 -15.91 -17.27
N SER A 906 0.81 -15.86 -15.96
CA SER A 906 1.73 -15.19 -15.03
C SER A 906 2.60 -16.16 -14.21
N GLY A 907 2.46 -17.47 -14.43
CA GLY A 907 3.12 -18.47 -13.59
C GLY A 907 2.60 -18.41 -12.16
N TYR A 908 3.52 -18.41 -11.21
CA TYR A 908 3.25 -18.21 -9.79
C TYR A 908 2.91 -16.76 -9.43
N GLY A 909 3.13 -15.82 -10.34
CA GLY A 909 2.76 -14.41 -10.19
C GLY A 909 3.94 -13.46 -10.32
N ARG A 910 3.82 -12.27 -9.75
CA ARG A 910 4.86 -11.23 -9.83
C ARG A 910 5.94 -11.49 -8.79
N ILE A 911 7.21 -11.40 -9.20
CA ILE A 911 8.34 -11.60 -8.27
C ILE A 911 8.29 -10.63 -7.07
N ASN A 912 8.53 -11.14 -5.87
CA ASN A 912 8.65 -10.36 -4.63
C ASN A 912 10.00 -10.64 -3.98
N VAL A 913 10.95 -9.72 -4.21
CA VAL A 913 12.36 -9.92 -3.84
C VAL A 913 12.56 -9.82 -2.33
N GLY A 914 11.82 -8.94 -1.65
CA GLY A 914 11.87 -8.82 -0.19
C GLY A 914 11.44 -10.10 0.51
N GLU A 915 10.31 -10.68 0.10
CA GLU A 915 9.85 -11.96 0.66
C GLU A 915 10.77 -13.12 0.29
N ALA A 916 11.31 -13.13 -0.93
CA ALA A 916 12.32 -14.11 -1.32
C ALA A 916 13.54 -14.06 -0.38
N LEU A 917 14.10 -12.87 -0.11
CA LEU A 917 15.22 -12.74 0.83
C LEU A 917 14.82 -13.09 2.27
N ASN A 918 13.59 -12.79 2.69
CA ASN A 918 13.06 -13.23 3.98
C ASN A 918 13.09 -14.75 4.12
N SER A 919 12.64 -15.46 3.10
CA SER A 919 12.56 -16.92 3.10
C SER A 919 13.92 -17.63 3.07
N VAL A 920 15.02 -16.95 2.72
CA VAL A 920 16.38 -17.52 2.81
C VAL A 920 17.22 -16.91 3.95
N SER A 921 16.59 -16.08 4.78
CA SER A 921 17.19 -15.45 5.96
C SER A 921 16.77 -16.16 7.24
N LEU A 922 17.60 -16.05 8.29
CA LEU A 922 17.21 -16.56 9.62
C LEU A 922 15.83 -16.01 10.03
N PRO A 923 14.95 -16.85 10.60
CA PRO A 923 15.20 -18.21 11.08
C PRO A 923 15.15 -19.33 10.01
N TYR A 924 14.91 -19.02 8.74
CA TYR A 924 14.81 -20.02 7.69
C TYR A 924 16.17 -20.51 7.18
N ARG A 925 16.25 -21.80 6.83
CA ARG A 925 17.47 -22.44 6.32
C ARG A 925 17.15 -23.46 5.23
N ILE A 926 18.10 -23.67 4.33
CA ILE A 926 18.01 -24.67 3.26
C ILE A 926 19.18 -25.64 3.45
N HIS A 927 18.85 -26.90 3.68
CA HIS A 927 19.82 -27.98 3.85
C HIS A 927 19.89 -28.83 2.60
N HIS A 928 21.10 -29.25 2.23
CA HIS A 928 21.33 -30.06 1.04
C HIS A 928 21.73 -31.47 1.42
N PHE A 929 21.06 -32.45 0.81
CA PHE A 929 21.31 -33.87 1.04
C PHE A 929 21.63 -34.56 -0.28
N GLU A 930 22.63 -35.44 -0.25
CA GLU A 930 22.99 -36.29 -1.39
C GLU A 930 23.21 -37.73 -0.89
N LYS A 931 22.71 -38.72 -1.64
CA LYS A 931 22.85 -40.14 -1.33
C LYS A 931 23.08 -40.97 -2.57
N GLU A 932 24.17 -41.72 -2.61
CA GLU A 932 24.37 -42.82 -3.57
C GLU A 932 23.66 -44.08 -3.08
N VAL A 933 22.82 -44.67 -3.93
CA VAL A 933 22.08 -45.91 -3.66
C VAL A 933 22.42 -47.00 -4.67
N ASP A 934 22.45 -48.25 -4.21
CA ASP A 934 22.73 -49.45 -5.01
C ASP A 934 21.82 -50.60 -4.52
N LEU A 935 21.28 -51.38 -5.47
CA LEU A 935 20.45 -52.56 -5.24
C LEU A 935 21.17 -53.65 -4.42
N MET A 936 22.50 -53.70 -4.47
CA MET A 936 23.30 -54.76 -3.85
C MET A 936 23.63 -54.53 -2.36
N ASN A 937 23.48 -53.31 -1.84
CA ASN A 937 23.89 -52.95 -0.48
C ASN A 937 23.00 -51.85 0.11
N GLN A 938 21.93 -52.21 0.82
CA GLN A 938 20.91 -51.29 1.31
C GLN A 938 21.13 -50.89 2.78
N ALA A 939 22.22 -50.19 3.07
CA ALA A 939 22.45 -49.63 4.40
C ALA A 939 21.87 -48.20 4.52
N ASN A 940 20.83 -48.04 5.34
CA ASN A 940 20.14 -46.77 5.65
C ASN A 940 19.25 -46.19 4.53
N TYR A 941 18.75 -47.03 3.63
CA TYR A 941 17.71 -46.70 2.65
C TYR A 941 17.02 -47.99 2.17
N SER A 942 15.82 -47.89 1.60
CA SER A 942 15.17 -48.98 0.87
C SER A 942 14.90 -48.56 -0.57
N ILE A 943 14.94 -49.53 -1.49
CA ILE A 943 14.71 -49.31 -2.92
C ILE A 943 13.59 -50.25 -3.38
N ASP A 944 12.57 -49.67 -4.01
CA ASP A 944 11.57 -50.41 -4.77
C ASP A 944 11.74 -50.12 -6.27
N THR A 945 11.96 -51.16 -7.07
CA THR A 945 12.09 -51.06 -8.52
C THR A 945 10.97 -51.83 -9.20
N SER A 946 10.14 -51.14 -9.96
CA SER A 946 9.02 -51.75 -10.68
C SER A 946 9.03 -51.35 -12.15
N LEU A 947 8.58 -52.27 -13.03
CA LEU A 947 8.33 -51.95 -14.43
C LEU A 947 7.09 -51.03 -14.48
N PHE A 948 7.30 -49.77 -14.85
CA PHE A 948 6.25 -48.76 -14.91
C PHE A 948 5.47 -48.82 -16.22
N ALA A 949 6.19 -48.93 -17.35
CA ALA A 949 5.61 -49.04 -18.68
C ALA A 949 6.51 -49.89 -19.58
N THR A 950 5.93 -50.63 -20.52
CA THR A 950 6.67 -51.43 -21.51
C THR A 950 6.27 -51.02 -22.92
N GLY A 951 7.16 -51.24 -23.89
CA GLY A 951 6.82 -51.07 -25.31
C GLY A 951 6.49 -49.63 -25.70
N GLN A 952 7.02 -48.64 -24.98
CA GLN A 952 6.70 -47.23 -25.24
C GLN A 952 7.49 -46.73 -26.44
N ILE A 953 6.81 -46.12 -27.41
CA ILE A 953 7.44 -45.62 -28.64
C ILE A 953 8.28 -44.39 -28.33
N VAL A 954 9.52 -44.36 -28.81
CA VAL A 954 10.48 -43.30 -28.54
C VAL A 954 11.05 -42.75 -29.83
N THR A 955 11.18 -41.42 -29.91
CA THR A 955 11.97 -40.77 -30.98
C THR A 955 13.39 -40.56 -30.48
N TYR A 956 14.34 -41.35 -30.94
CA TYR A 956 15.73 -41.25 -30.46
C TYR A 956 16.40 -39.94 -30.89
N PRO A 957 17.06 -39.23 -29.97
CA PRO A 957 17.98 -38.16 -30.34
C PRO A 957 19.22 -38.73 -31.04
N ILE A 958 19.62 -38.15 -32.17
CA ILE A 958 20.93 -38.42 -32.79
C ILE A 958 22.03 -37.95 -31.82
N GLY A 959 22.79 -38.86 -31.20
CA GLY A 959 24.02 -38.53 -30.45
C GLY A 959 24.24 -39.27 -29.11
N ILE A 960 23.31 -40.13 -28.65
CA ILE A 960 23.56 -40.89 -27.42
C ILE A 960 24.59 -42.00 -27.73
N PRO A 961 25.71 -42.10 -26.99
CA PRO A 961 26.66 -43.19 -27.13
C PRO A 961 25.94 -44.54 -26.97
N GLY A 962 25.92 -45.34 -28.04
CA GLY A 962 25.15 -46.60 -28.12
C GLY A 962 23.81 -46.52 -28.86
N PHE A 963 23.25 -45.34 -29.12
CA PHE A 963 22.01 -45.15 -29.92
C PHE A 963 22.18 -44.33 -31.20
N SER A 964 23.35 -43.73 -31.48
CA SER A 964 23.58 -43.02 -32.74
C SER A 964 24.77 -43.55 -33.54
N GLY A 965 24.48 -44.09 -34.72
CA GLY A 965 25.46 -44.31 -35.77
C GLY A 965 25.76 -43.01 -36.51
N SER A 966 27.01 -42.55 -36.45
CA SER A 966 27.53 -41.64 -37.47
C SER A 966 27.60 -42.40 -38.80
N SER A 967 26.83 -41.93 -39.79
CA SER A 967 26.83 -42.34 -41.21
C SER A 967 26.58 -43.83 -41.50
N ASN A 968 25.39 -44.11 -42.03
CA ASN A 968 24.96 -45.32 -42.78
C ASN A 968 24.54 -46.60 -42.04
N LEU A 969 24.16 -46.57 -40.76
CA LEU A 969 23.56 -47.74 -40.11
C LEU A 969 22.27 -47.35 -39.37
N PHE A 970 21.14 -47.84 -39.87
CA PHE A 970 19.82 -47.73 -39.25
C PHE A 970 19.72 -48.78 -38.13
N TYR A 971 19.48 -48.36 -36.89
CA TYR A 971 19.26 -49.24 -35.74
C TYR A 971 17.87 -48.95 -35.17
N ASN A 972 16.90 -49.85 -35.36
CA ASN A 972 15.54 -49.69 -34.83
C ASN A 972 15.50 -50.22 -33.39
N ALA A 973 15.42 -49.32 -32.42
CA ALA A 973 14.94 -49.66 -31.09
C ALA A 973 13.53 -49.08 -30.92
N ASP A 974 12.51 -49.47 -31.71
CA ASP A 974 11.26 -48.67 -31.78
C ASP A 974 10.51 -48.47 -30.45
N THR A 975 10.88 -49.19 -29.38
CA THR A 975 10.26 -49.07 -28.05
C THR A 975 11.24 -49.18 -26.87
N VAL A 976 10.91 -48.55 -25.74
CA VAL A 976 11.62 -48.67 -24.45
C VAL A 976 10.72 -49.21 -23.34
N ASP A 977 11.34 -49.92 -22.41
CA ASP A 977 10.75 -50.27 -21.11
C ASP A 977 11.18 -49.23 -20.06
N ILE A 978 10.23 -48.67 -19.32
CA ILE A 978 10.45 -47.69 -18.24
C ILE A 978 10.37 -48.40 -16.90
N TYR A 979 11.41 -48.28 -16.10
CA TYR A 979 11.46 -48.77 -14.72
C TYR A 979 11.36 -47.57 -13.76
N LYS A 980 10.39 -47.62 -12.83
CA LYS A 980 10.28 -46.69 -11.71
C LYS A 980 11.21 -47.13 -10.59
N TYR A 981 11.94 -46.17 -10.04
CA TYR A 981 12.92 -46.35 -8.96
C TYR A 981 12.47 -45.47 -7.79
N THR A 982 11.85 -46.08 -6.77
CA THR A 982 11.41 -45.39 -5.55
C THR A 982 12.42 -45.67 -4.44
N VAL A 983 12.97 -44.61 -3.84
CA VAL A 983 14.00 -44.70 -2.80
C VAL A 983 13.49 -44.01 -1.55
N ASN A 984 13.42 -44.74 -0.44
CA ASN A 984 13.25 -44.14 0.88
C ASN A 984 14.62 -44.03 1.56
N ILE A 985 15.08 -42.80 1.82
CA ILE A 985 16.32 -42.48 2.49
C ILE A 985 16.02 -42.17 3.96
N VAL A 986 16.56 -42.97 4.88
CA VAL A 986 16.41 -42.74 6.33
C VAL A 986 17.51 -41.82 6.83
N GLN A 987 17.11 -40.68 7.40
CA GLN A 987 17.96 -39.70 8.06
C GLN A 987 18.27 -40.17 9.49
N SER A 988 19.16 -41.15 9.67
CA SER A 988 19.42 -41.69 11.02
C SER A 988 20.14 -40.67 11.91
N ASN A 989 19.64 -40.45 13.15
CA ASN A 989 20.26 -39.68 14.25
C ASN A 989 21.67 -40.14 14.69
N ASN A 990 22.25 -41.15 14.03
CA ASN A 990 23.57 -41.66 14.38
C ASN A 990 24.65 -40.86 13.67
N PHE A 991 25.48 -40.19 14.47
CA PHE A 991 26.71 -39.48 14.11
C PHE A 991 27.64 -40.33 13.20
N LEU A 992 27.33 -40.40 11.91
CA LEU A 992 28.30 -40.75 10.88
C LEU A 992 29.02 -39.46 10.50
N PRO A 993 30.36 -39.38 10.64
CA PRO A 993 31.11 -38.20 10.21
C PRO A 993 30.85 -37.92 8.74
N GLY A 994 30.26 -36.74 8.44
CA GLY A 994 30.10 -36.25 7.07
C GLY A 994 28.72 -36.42 6.41
N HIS A 995 27.68 -36.86 7.13
CA HIS A 995 26.31 -36.80 6.60
C HIS A 995 25.59 -35.52 7.08
N PRO A 996 24.93 -34.74 6.20
CA PRO A 996 24.07 -33.64 6.62
C PRO A 996 22.93 -34.20 7.49
N TYR A 997 22.61 -33.50 8.59
CA TYR A 997 21.53 -33.82 9.54
C TYR A 997 20.77 -32.53 9.85
N ILE A 998 19.44 -32.62 9.92
CA ILE A 998 18.56 -31.50 10.29
C ILE A 998 18.67 -31.30 11.81
N PRO A 999 19.12 -30.13 12.29
CA PRO A 999 19.26 -29.92 13.73
C PRO A 999 17.95 -30.15 14.50
N PRO A 1000 17.99 -30.68 15.74
CA PRO A 1000 16.77 -31.08 16.46
C PRO A 1000 15.84 -29.90 16.84
N ASN A 1001 16.34 -28.67 16.73
CA ASN A 1001 15.59 -27.43 16.97
C ASN A 1001 14.97 -26.84 15.69
N GLU A 1002 15.14 -27.48 14.55
CA GLU A 1002 14.60 -27.04 13.27
C GLU A 1002 13.41 -27.91 12.86
N THR A 1003 12.43 -27.28 12.23
CA THR A 1003 11.22 -27.95 11.70
C THR A 1003 11.23 -27.89 10.19
N VAL A 1004 10.97 -29.02 9.53
CA VAL A 1004 10.81 -29.09 8.08
C VAL A 1004 9.52 -28.39 7.67
N ILE A 1005 9.64 -27.42 6.75
CA ILE A 1005 8.51 -26.71 6.14
C ILE A 1005 8.21 -27.30 4.77
N ASP A 1006 9.27 -27.61 4.00
CA ASP A 1006 9.14 -28.14 2.65
C ASP A 1006 10.44 -28.79 2.18
N GLY A 1007 10.44 -29.36 0.97
CA GLY A 1007 11.64 -29.78 0.27
C GLY A 1007 11.40 -30.01 -1.21
N TRP A 1008 12.49 -30.12 -1.97
CA TRP A 1008 12.44 -30.37 -3.41
C TRP A 1008 13.63 -31.19 -3.89
N ALA A 1009 13.47 -31.86 -5.03
CA ALA A 1009 14.55 -32.62 -5.64
C ALA A 1009 15.60 -31.68 -6.26
N ARG A 1010 16.88 -32.05 -6.13
CA ARG A 1010 18.00 -31.33 -6.75
C ARG A 1010 18.49 -32.05 -7.99
N ASN A 1011 17.72 -31.94 -9.06
CA ASN A 1011 17.94 -32.60 -10.33
C ASN A 1011 19.28 -32.28 -11.00
N SER A 1012 19.83 -31.08 -10.80
CA SER A 1012 21.20 -30.69 -11.20
C SER A 1012 22.28 -31.59 -10.61
N SER A 1013 21.96 -32.26 -9.49
CA SER A 1013 22.86 -33.07 -8.70
C SER A 1013 22.44 -34.55 -8.64
N CYS A 1014 21.42 -34.96 -9.41
CA CYS A 1014 20.94 -36.35 -9.50
C CYS A 1014 21.50 -37.09 -10.73
N ASP A 1015 21.76 -38.39 -10.59
CA ASP A 1015 22.19 -39.24 -11.72
C ASP A 1015 21.06 -39.64 -12.66
N LEU A 1016 19.81 -39.65 -12.17
CA LEU A 1016 18.63 -40.04 -12.97
C LEU A 1016 18.05 -38.90 -13.81
N TYR A 1017 18.71 -37.75 -13.82
CA TYR A 1017 18.35 -36.65 -14.70
C TYR A 1017 18.89 -36.92 -16.12
N GLY A 1018 18.10 -36.75 -17.19
CA GLY A 1018 18.61 -37.18 -18.51
C GLY A 1018 17.88 -36.83 -19.81
N LEU A 1019 16.60 -37.15 -20.03
CA LEU A 1019 15.96 -36.99 -21.35
C LEU A 1019 14.45 -36.75 -21.24
N THR A 1020 14.05 -35.49 -21.02
CA THR A 1020 12.64 -35.16 -20.70
C THR A 1020 11.78 -34.78 -21.91
N ASP A 1021 12.32 -34.44 -23.08
CA ASP A 1021 11.50 -33.93 -24.21
C ASP A 1021 11.61 -34.73 -25.52
N THR A 1022 12.37 -35.82 -25.54
CA THR A 1022 12.50 -36.68 -26.76
C THR A 1022 11.99 -38.10 -26.57
N ILE A 1023 11.79 -38.54 -25.32
CA ILE A 1023 11.51 -39.95 -25.02
C ILE A 1023 10.07 -40.19 -24.53
N MET A 1024 9.44 -39.27 -23.81
CA MET A 1024 8.04 -39.36 -23.38
C MET A 1024 7.45 -37.96 -23.24
N SER A 1025 6.12 -37.85 -23.24
CA SER A 1025 5.39 -36.64 -22.82
C SER A 1025 5.81 -36.19 -21.41
N ASP A 1026 5.47 -34.95 -21.05
CA ASP A 1026 5.78 -34.16 -19.83
C ASP A 1026 5.65 -34.86 -18.44
N LEU A 1027 5.36 -36.15 -18.36
CA LEU A 1027 5.03 -36.92 -17.16
C LEU A 1027 6.19 -37.68 -16.49
N VAL A 1028 7.35 -37.88 -17.13
CA VAL A 1028 8.37 -38.82 -16.63
C VAL A 1028 9.80 -38.29 -16.85
N GLY A 1029 10.16 -37.21 -16.16
CA GLY A 1029 11.46 -36.56 -16.30
C GLY A 1029 12.13 -36.21 -14.97
N GLY A 1030 13.37 -36.67 -14.76
CA GLY A 1030 14.15 -36.35 -13.56
C GLY A 1030 13.74 -37.14 -12.32
N VAL A 1031 14.09 -36.58 -11.16
CA VAL A 1031 13.74 -37.09 -9.82
C VAL A 1031 12.69 -36.17 -9.21
N SER A 1032 11.63 -36.75 -8.63
CA SER A 1032 10.68 -36.07 -7.74
C SER A 1032 10.99 -36.38 -6.28
N LEU A 1033 10.80 -35.40 -5.41
CA LEU A 1033 10.73 -35.60 -3.97
C LEU A 1033 9.25 -35.79 -3.61
N ASP A 1034 8.86 -37.02 -3.31
CA ASP A 1034 7.47 -37.38 -3.06
C ASP A 1034 7.06 -37.09 -1.61
N TYR A 1035 8.02 -37.14 -0.67
CA TYR A 1035 7.82 -36.88 0.75
C TYR A 1035 9.14 -36.53 1.44
N VAL A 1036 9.09 -35.64 2.44
CA VAL A 1036 10.20 -35.38 3.36
C VAL A 1036 9.71 -34.94 4.74
N ASP A 1037 10.38 -35.43 5.78
CA ASP A 1037 10.26 -34.95 7.16
C ASP A 1037 11.63 -34.95 7.85
N GLU A 1038 11.67 -34.77 9.18
CA GLU A 1038 12.91 -34.79 9.95
C GLU A 1038 13.63 -36.17 10.02
N ASN A 1039 12.98 -37.25 9.59
CA ASN A 1039 13.46 -38.62 9.73
C ASN A 1039 13.71 -39.32 8.39
N GLU A 1040 12.97 -39.00 7.34
CA GLU A 1040 13.09 -39.68 6.04
C GLU A 1040 12.77 -38.77 4.84
N ALA A 1041 13.20 -39.22 3.67
CA ALA A 1041 12.89 -38.61 2.39
C ALA A 1041 12.61 -39.69 1.35
N ILE A 1042 11.48 -39.58 0.64
CA ILE A 1042 11.07 -40.53 -0.40
C ILE A 1042 11.20 -39.85 -1.75
N LEU A 1043 12.02 -40.42 -2.63
CA LEU A 1043 12.25 -39.90 -3.97
C LEU A 1043 11.88 -40.93 -5.03
N THR A 1044 11.33 -40.45 -6.14
CA THR A 1044 11.04 -41.27 -7.32
C THR A 1044 11.89 -40.79 -8.48
N GLY A 1045 12.54 -41.72 -9.20
CA GLY A 1045 13.16 -41.46 -10.49
C GLY A 1045 12.91 -42.61 -11.47
N TYR A 1046 13.38 -42.46 -12.71
CA TYR A 1046 13.10 -43.43 -13.78
C TYR A 1046 14.36 -43.84 -14.54
N ILE A 1047 14.41 -45.11 -14.94
CA ILE A 1047 15.47 -45.70 -15.78
C ILE A 1047 14.80 -46.35 -16.99
N TYR A 1048 15.41 -46.15 -18.15
CA TYR A 1048 14.89 -46.62 -19.43
C TYR A 1048 15.79 -47.73 -19.96
N LYS A 1049 15.16 -48.80 -20.43
CA LYS A 1049 15.81 -49.94 -21.07
C LYS A 1049 15.35 -50.00 -22.53
N ALA A 1050 16.29 -49.83 -23.45
CA ALA A 1050 16.03 -50.03 -24.87
C ALA A 1050 16.75 -51.28 -25.38
N LYS A 1051 16.17 -51.95 -26.37
CA LYS A 1051 16.77 -53.11 -27.03
C LYS A 1051 17.37 -52.68 -28.35
N LEU A 1052 18.66 -52.92 -28.54
CA LEU A 1052 19.35 -52.64 -29.80
C LEU A 1052 19.26 -53.86 -30.72
N TYR A 1053 18.94 -53.64 -32.00
CA TYR A 1053 18.88 -54.67 -33.04
C TYR A 1053 19.81 -54.33 -34.20
N ASP A 1054 20.34 -55.34 -34.91
CA ASP A 1054 21.14 -55.16 -36.13
C ASP A 1054 20.27 -54.86 -37.37
N GLU A 1055 20.93 -54.63 -38.52
CA GLU A 1055 20.28 -54.34 -39.81
C GLU A 1055 19.36 -55.48 -40.33
N ASN A 1056 19.48 -56.69 -39.78
CA ASN A 1056 18.67 -57.85 -40.13
C ASN A 1056 17.56 -58.12 -39.09
N GLY A 1057 17.42 -57.26 -38.06
CA GLY A 1057 16.44 -57.42 -36.99
C GLY A 1057 16.87 -58.39 -35.88
N ASN A 1058 18.14 -58.80 -35.82
CA ASN A 1058 18.64 -59.64 -34.71
C ASN A 1058 18.95 -58.76 -33.51
N TYR A 1059 18.55 -59.21 -32.32
CA TYR A 1059 18.88 -58.54 -31.06
C TYR A 1059 20.40 -58.54 -30.81
N LEU A 1060 20.93 -57.37 -30.43
CA LEU A 1060 22.34 -57.17 -30.09
C LEU A 1060 22.54 -57.11 -28.57
N GLN A 1061 21.96 -56.08 -27.92
CA GLN A 1061 22.13 -55.85 -26.48
C GLN A 1061 21.04 -54.91 -25.91
N ASP A 1062 20.90 -54.93 -24.60
CA ASP A 1062 20.12 -53.96 -23.84
C ASP A 1062 20.98 -52.71 -23.58
N ILE A 1063 20.41 -51.53 -23.78
CA ILE A 1063 21.01 -50.25 -23.41
C ILE A 1063 20.16 -49.60 -22.33
N TRP A 1064 20.81 -49.24 -21.23
CA TRP A 1064 20.16 -48.63 -20.07
C TRP A 1064 20.52 -47.15 -19.98
N TYR A 1065 19.55 -46.32 -19.63
CA TYR A 1065 19.70 -44.86 -19.56
C TYR A 1065 18.92 -44.27 -18.38
N PRO A 1066 19.41 -43.20 -17.72
CA PRO A 1066 20.74 -42.60 -17.88
C PRO A 1066 21.85 -43.48 -17.28
N LYS A 1067 21.49 -44.47 -16.47
CA LYS A 1067 22.40 -45.40 -15.83
C LYS A 1067 21.90 -46.84 -15.93
N TYR A 1068 22.84 -47.78 -15.81
CA TYR A 1068 22.54 -49.21 -15.69
C TYR A 1068 21.75 -49.48 -14.40
N ILE A 1069 20.70 -50.29 -14.45
CA ILE A 1069 19.79 -50.50 -13.31
C ILE A 1069 20.49 -51.03 -12.03
N TRP A 1070 21.62 -51.72 -12.16
CA TRP A 1070 22.44 -52.20 -11.03
C TRP A 1070 23.67 -51.34 -10.73
N SER A 1071 23.74 -50.12 -11.26
CA SER A 1071 24.80 -49.18 -10.92
C SER A 1071 24.44 -48.37 -9.68
N LYS A 1072 25.46 -47.76 -9.05
CA LYS A 1072 25.24 -46.73 -8.03
C LYS A 1072 24.57 -45.50 -8.65
N ILE A 1073 23.46 -45.09 -8.08
CA ILE A 1073 22.65 -43.95 -8.51
C ILE A 1073 22.63 -42.91 -7.40
N LYS A 1074 23.02 -41.68 -7.71
CA LYS A 1074 22.96 -40.56 -6.79
C LYS A 1074 21.62 -39.85 -6.86
N PHE A 1075 20.99 -39.70 -5.70
CA PHE A 1075 19.82 -38.86 -5.45
C PHE A 1075 20.24 -37.64 -4.63
N ALA A 1076 19.67 -36.48 -4.93
CA ALA A 1076 19.94 -35.23 -4.24
C ALA A 1076 18.64 -34.46 -4.01
N TYR A 1077 18.52 -33.80 -2.87
CA TYR A 1077 17.36 -32.99 -2.50
C TYR A 1077 17.73 -31.87 -1.54
N SER A 1078 16.88 -30.86 -1.49
CA SER A 1078 16.92 -29.78 -0.52
C SER A 1078 15.80 -29.93 0.48
N VAL A 1079 16.07 -29.56 1.74
CA VAL A 1079 15.07 -29.48 2.79
C VAL A 1079 15.05 -28.07 3.34
N TYR A 1080 13.89 -27.45 3.28
CA TYR A 1080 13.63 -26.11 3.76
C TYR A 1080 13.08 -26.17 5.18
N THR A 1081 13.80 -25.54 6.11
CA THR A 1081 13.51 -25.62 7.54
C THR A 1081 13.38 -24.24 8.18
N ILE A 1082 12.75 -24.21 9.35
CA ILE A 1082 12.72 -23.05 10.24
C ILE A 1082 13.32 -23.41 11.60
N ASP A 1083 14.23 -22.57 12.09
CA ASP A 1083 14.75 -22.65 13.45
C ASP A 1083 13.69 -22.17 14.45
N SER A 1084 13.19 -23.08 15.27
CA SER A 1084 12.12 -22.81 16.25
C SER A 1084 12.61 -22.05 17.48
N ASN A 1085 13.94 -21.91 17.66
CA ASN A 1085 14.56 -21.14 18.75
C ASN A 1085 15.72 -20.28 18.20
N PRO A 1086 15.43 -19.25 17.38
CA PRO A 1086 16.47 -18.36 16.91
C PRO A 1086 17.02 -17.61 18.13
N ASN A 1087 18.20 -17.98 18.60
CA ASN A 1087 18.84 -17.30 19.73
C ASN A 1087 18.93 -15.81 19.41
N VAL A 1088 18.21 -14.97 20.16
CA VAL A 1088 18.13 -13.50 20.01
C VAL A 1088 19.41 -12.78 20.46
N GLY A 1089 20.53 -13.49 20.50
CA GLY A 1089 21.83 -12.89 20.80
C GLY A 1089 22.34 -12.15 19.57
N ILE A 1090 22.80 -10.91 19.75
CA ILE A 1090 23.70 -10.26 18.80
C ILE A 1090 24.89 -11.21 18.62
N GLU A 1091 24.98 -11.87 17.46
CA GLU A 1091 26.13 -12.70 17.16
C GLU A 1091 27.32 -11.80 16.82
N GLU A 1092 28.36 -11.90 17.66
CA GLU A 1092 29.69 -11.42 17.30
C GLU A 1092 30.12 -12.10 16.01
N ASN A 1093 30.39 -11.27 15.00
CA ASN A 1093 30.95 -11.61 13.70
C ASN A 1093 32.05 -12.69 13.84
N ARG A 1094 31.73 -13.97 13.59
CA ARG A 1094 32.68 -15.11 13.70
C ARG A 1094 33.69 -15.15 12.54
N LYS A 1095 33.99 -14.00 11.92
CA LYS A 1095 34.91 -13.86 10.78
C LYS A 1095 36.27 -13.28 11.14
N GLU A 1096 36.63 -13.19 12.43
CA GLU A 1096 38.04 -13.00 12.80
C GLU A 1096 38.57 -14.23 13.53
N TYR A 1097 39.59 -14.84 12.95
CA TYR A 1097 40.27 -16.00 13.50
C TYR A 1097 40.66 -15.80 14.98
N SER A 1098 40.23 -16.78 15.78
CA SER A 1098 41.05 -17.50 16.76
C SER A 1098 41.30 -16.85 18.12
N ILE A 1099 40.27 -16.50 18.89
CA ILE A 1099 40.38 -16.54 20.36
C ILE A 1099 39.16 -17.27 20.92
N LYS A 1100 39.36 -18.53 21.34
CA LYS A 1100 38.38 -19.22 22.20
C LYS A 1100 38.80 -19.06 23.65
N ILE A 1101 37.82 -18.95 24.54
CA ILE A 1101 38.02 -18.90 25.99
C ILE A 1101 37.22 -20.03 26.64
N TYR A 1102 37.83 -20.76 27.58
CA TYR A 1102 37.17 -21.86 28.28
C TYR A 1102 37.87 -22.18 29.61
N PRO A 1103 37.23 -22.92 30.54
CA PRO A 1103 35.79 -23.08 30.60
C PRO A 1103 35.12 -21.72 30.84
N ASN A 1104 33.95 -21.52 30.26
CA ASN A 1104 33.13 -20.34 30.53
C ASN A 1104 31.70 -20.83 30.81
N PRO A 1105 31.26 -20.91 32.08
CA PRO A 1105 31.85 -20.27 33.26
C PRO A 1105 33.16 -20.90 33.77
N THR A 1106 34.03 -20.11 34.41
CA THR A 1106 35.27 -20.56 35.07
C THR A 1106 35.24 -20.35 36.59
N ASN A 1107 35.96 -21.20 37.32
CA ASN A 1107 36.21 -21.03 38.77
C ASN A 1107 37.56 -20.36 39.01
N ASN A 1108 38.67 -21.00 38.68
CA ASN A 1108 40.00 -20.49 39.08
C ASN A 1108 40.87 -20.10 37.88
N ASN A 1109 40.75 -20.80 36.75
CA ASN A 1109 41.62 -20.60 35.59
C ASN A 1109 40.79 -20.38 34.33
N LEU A 1110 41.08 -19.32 33.60
CA LEU A 1110 40.53 -19.08 32.27
C LEU A 1110 41.59 -19.45 31.24
N PHE A 1111 41.31 -20.46 30.43
CA PHE A 1111 42.12 -20.86 29.28
C PHE A 1111 41.70 -20.08 28.05
N PHE A 1112 42.64 -19.85 27.16
CA PHE A 1112 42.36 -19.30 25.84
C PHE A 1112 43.23 -19.94 24.77
N GLU A 1113 42.60 -20.22 23.64
CA GLU A 1113 43.19 -20.78 22.42
C GLU A 1113 43.31 -19.68 21.37
N LEU A 1114 44.52 -19.43 20.87
CA LEU A 1114 44.82 -18.38 19.90
C LEU A 1114 45.52 -18.93 18.65
N SER A 1115 45.17 -18.44 17.46
CA SER A 1115 45.93 -18.64 16.21
C SER A 1115 46.35 -17.29 15.63
N ALA A 1116 47.17 -16.55 16.37
CA ALA A 1116 47.57 -15.20 16.00
C ALA A 1116 48.94 -15.15 15.30
N PRO A 1117 49.17 -14.11 14.48
CA PRO A 1117 50.29 -14.03 13.55
C PRO A 1117 51.55 -13.37 14.14
N SER A 1118 51.58 -13.02 15.43
CA SER A 1118 52.57 -12.09 16.01
C SER A 1118 53.34 -12.64 17.23
N ASN A 1119 54.42 -11.94 17.60
CA ASN A 1119 55.36 -12.34 18.65
C ASN A 1119 54.92 -11.93 20.08
N SER A 1120 53.80 -11.22 20.26
CA SER A 1120 53.32 -10.77 21.58
C SER A 1120 51.81 -10.52 21.65
N LEU A 1121 51.20 -10.84 22.80
CA LEU A 1121 49.77 -10.67 23.10
C LEU A 1121 49.60 -10.07 24.51
N ASP A 1122 48.81 -9.01 24.61
CA ASP A 1122 48.36 -8.45 25.89
C ASP A 1122 46.89 -8.81 26.14
N LEU A 1123 46.54 -9.16 27.37
CA LEU A 1123 45.18 -9.45 27.82
C LEU A 1123 44.85 -8.54 29.01
N LYS A 1124 43.75 -7.81 28.92
CA LYS A 1124 43.14 -7.07 30.03
C LYS A 1124 41.82 -7.71 30.42
N ILE A 1125 41.53 -7.76 31.71
CA ILE A 1125 40.23 -8.14 32.25
C ILE A 1125 39.59 -6.87 32.79
N ILE A 1126 38.38 -6.55 32.32
CA ILE A 1126 37.59 -5.41 32.77
C ILE A 1126 36.27 -5.89 33.39
N ASP A 1127 35.85 -5.25 34.46
CA ASP A 1127 34.53 -5.46 35.05
C ASP A 1127 33.43 -4.74 34.25
N ILE A 1128 32.17 -4.98 34.58
CA ILE A 1128 31.02 -4.42 33.84
C ILE A 1128 30.91 -2.89 33.94
N SER A 1129 31.62 -2.26 34.89
CA SER A 1129 31.70 -0.79 35.00
C SER A 1129 32.80 -0.18 34.12
N GLY A 1130 33.53 -1.02 33.37
CA GLY A 1130 34.64 -0.61 32.51
C GLY A 1130 35.98 -0.47 33.23
N ARG A 1131 36.06 -0.88 34.51
CA ARG A 1131 37.31 -0.80 35.30
C ARG A 1131 38.18 -2.03 35.06
N GLU A 1132 39.48 -1.81 34.85
CA GLU A 1132 40.48 -2.87 34.72
C GLU A 1132 40.70 -3.58 36.07
N VAL A 1133 40.51 -4.90 36.06
CA VAL A 1133 40.60 -5.78 37.25
C VAL A 1133 41.66 -6.88 37.09
N GLY A 1134 42.34 -6.95 35.95
CA GLY A 1134 43.50 -7.83 35.72
C GLY A 1134 44.19 -7.55 34.41
N SER A 1135 45.51 -7.79 34.32
CA SER A 1135 46.29 -7.61 33.09
C SER A 1135 47.41 -8.63 32.99
N TYR A 1136 47.63 -9.17 31.79
CA TYR A 1136 48.59 -10.22 31.48
C TYR A 1136 49.27 -9.94 30.14
N SER A 1137 50.59 -10.15 30.07
CA SER A 1137 51.37 -9.98 28.84
C SER A 1137 52.12 -11.27 28.50
N PHE A 1138 51.96 -11.74 27.26
CA PHE A 1138 52.61 -12.93 26.73
C PHE A 1138 53.59 -12.53 25.63
N LYS A 1139 54.89 -12.69 25.87
CA LYS A 1139 55.97 -12.32 24.93
C LYS A 1139 56.62 -13.57 24.33
N ALA A 1140 57.13 -13.43 23.10
CA ALA A 1140 57.83 -14.46 22.33
C ALA A 1140 56.96 -15.68 21.97
N LEU A 1141 55.75 -15.45 21.45
CA LEU A 1141 54.92 -16.52 20.86
C LEU A 1141 55.48 -16.87 19.46
N GLU A 1142 55.75 -18.15 19.19
CA GLU A 1142 56.14 -18.61 17.84
C GLU A 1142 54.94 -18.50 16.87
N LYS A 1143 55.11 -18.70 15.56
CA LYS A 1143 53.97 -18.64 14.62
C LYS A 1143 53.20 -19.97 14.66
N GLY A 1144 51.94 -19.97 15.13
CA GLY A 1144 51.15 -21.21 15.26
C GLY A 1144 49.90 -21.08 16.13
N HIS A 1145 49.32 -22.21 16.55
CA HIS A 1145 48.21 -22.29 17.48
C HIS A 1145 48.73 -22.47 18.92
N PHE A 1146 48.19 -21.69 19.88
CA PHE A 1146 48.63 -21.71 21.28
C PHE A 1146 47.45 -21.81 22.23
N GLU A 1147 47.63 -22.60 23.28
CA GLU A 1147 46.77 -22.61 24.47
C GLU A 1147 47.53 -21.98 25.64
N LYS A 1148 46.91 -21.01 26.31
CA LYS A 1148 47.44 -20.35 27.51
C LYS A 1148 46.35 -20.25 28.56
N SER A 1149 46.75 -20.05 29.82
CA SER A 1149 45.81 -19.84 30.93
C SER A 1149 46.19 -18.64 31.77
N VAL A 1150 45.19 -18.04 32.40
CA VAL A 1150 45.33 -16.99 33.42
C VAL A 1150 44.55 -17.37 34.67
N ASP A 1151 45.13 -17.07 35.83
CA ASP A 1151 44.49 -17.26 37.12
C ASP A 1151 43.51 -16.13 37.40
N VAL A 1152 42.24 -16.47 37.49
CA VAL A 1152 41.12 -15.55 37.76
C VAL A 1152 40.48 -15.81 39.13
N SER A 1153 41.13 -16.58 40.01
CA SER A 1153 40.62 -16.93 41.34
C SER A 1153 40.43 -15.71 42.26
N HIS A 1154 41.18 -14.63 42.02
CA HIS A 1154 41.09 -13.37 42.77
C HIS A 1154 39.87 -12.51 42.38
N LEU A 1155 39.18 -12.82 41.28
CA LEU A 1155 37.99 -12.10 40.85
C LEU A 1155 36.76 -12.57 41.63
N THR A 1156 35.88 -11.64 42.00
CA THR A 1156 34.59 -11.96 42.60
C THR A 1156 33.65 -12.61 41.57
N ASN A 1157 32.67 -13.39 42.03
CA ASN A 1157 31.67 -14.00 41.14
C ASN A 1157 30.92 -12.93 40.34
N GLY A 1158 30.85 -13.08 39.03
CA GLY A 1158 30.30 -12.06 38.15
C GLY A 1158 30.69 -12.19 36.69
N LEU A 1159 30.22 -11.24 35.89
CA LEU A 1159 30.52 -11.12 34.45
C LEU A 1159 31.71 -10.18 34.25
N TYR A 1160 32.67 -10.61 33.43
CA TYR A 1160 33.86 -9.84 33.06
C TYR A 1160 34.08 -9.88 31.55
N LEU A 1161 34.83 -8.91 31.03
CA LEU A 1161 35.30 -8.90 29.64
C LEU A 1161 36.83 -9.06 29.60
N CYS A 1162 37.30 -9.94 28.73
CA CYS A 1162 38.70 -10.14 28.38
C CYS A 1162 38.99 -9.41 27.07
N GLN A 1163 39.81 -8.37 27.13
CA GLN A 1163 40.27 -7.59 25.98
C GLN A 1163 41.69 -8.02 25.61
N PHE A 1164 41.82 -8.70 24.49
CA PHE A 1164 43.07 -9.14 23.89
C PHE A 1164 43.57 -8.11 22.89
N GLN A 1165 44.84 -7.71 23.00
CA GLN A 1165 45.51 -6.76 22.12
C GLN A 1165 46.75 -7.40 21.51
N TYR A 1166 46.82 -7.42 20.19
CA TYR A 1166 48.01 -7.87 19.44
C TYR A 1166 48.17 -7.01 18.18
N ASP A 1167 49.41 -6.64 17.88
CA ASP A 1167 49.73 -5.65 16.84
C ASP A 1167 48.87 -4.37 16.99
N ASN A 1168 48.08 -4.02 15.98
CA ASN A 1168 47.12 -2.90 15.98
C ASN A 1168 45.66 -3.36 16.12
N LYS A 1169 45.42 -4.63 16.49
CA LYS A 1169 44.09 -5.23 16.62
C LYS A 1169 43.70 -5.44 18.08
N GLN A 1170 42.41 -5.32 18.36
CA GLN A 1170 41.83 -5.55 19.66
C GLN A 1170 40.60 -6.47 19.55
N ILE A 1171 40.57 -7.55 20.32
CA ILE A 1171 39.47 -8.51 20.38
C ILE A 1171 38.93 -8.55 21.81
N THR A 1172 37.62 -8.52 21.99
CA THR A 1172 37.00 -8.60 23.33
C THR A 1172 36.14 -9.86 23.44
N ARG A 1173 36.20 -10.56 24.58
CA ARG A 1173 35.41 -11.77 24.88
C ARG A 1173 34.84 -11.72 26.28
N LYS A 1174 33.58 -12.13 26.49
CA LYS A 1174 32.96 -12.19 27.83
C LYS A 1174 33.23 -13.52 28.54
N PHE A 1175 33.49 -13.50 29.84
CA PHE A 1175 33.48 -14.72 30.66
C PHE A 1175 32.77 -14.53 32.01
N ILE A 1176 32.25 -15.64 32.54
CA ILE A 1176 31.55 -15.69 33.82
C ILE A 1176 32.48 -16.34 34.86
N LYS A 1177 32.75 -15.63 35.95
CA LYS A 1177 33.42 -16.15 37.14
C LYS A 1177 32.37 -16.72 38.10
N LYS A 1178 32.51 -18.00 38.44
CA LYS A 1178 31.67 -18.71 39.42
C LYS A 1178 32.31 -18.80 40.80
#